data_AF-A0A1I3LYD7-F1
#
_entry.id   AF-A0A1I3LYD7-F1
#
_cell.length_a   1.000
_cell.length_b   1.000
_cell.length_c   1.000
_cell.angle_alpha   90.00
_cell.angle_beta   90.00
_cell.angle_gamma   90.00
#
_symmetry.space_group_name_H-M   'P 1'
#
loop_
_entity.id
_entity.type
_entity.pdbx_description
1 polymer ?
#
loop_
_entity_poly.entity_id
_entity_poly.type
_entity_poly.pdbx_seq_one_letter_code
_entity_poly.pdbx_strand_id
1 'polypeptide(L)'
;MSSQPFRLSAGGLIDRTQAQSFRFDGKRYEGYAGDTLASALLANGVRLVGRSFKYHRPRGILSAGAEEPNALVELRAGARREPNTRATVAELYHGLEARSQNRWPSLAFDLLSVNSLFGAGLVAGFYYKTFMWPAAFWEKLYEPLIRRAAGLGRAAPHEDPDHYEKAFAFCDVLVIGGGPAGLAAALAAGRSGARVILCDEDFRLGGALLAEKREIDGRPAAEWLAATLAELASLPDVTIMPRSTVYGVYDHGIYGVVERVNDHLPVPPVHQPRQRAWRINAKRAILAAGAIERPIVFAGNDTPGVMLAGAVRAYVNRYAVLPGREAVVFTSSDDGWATMRDLAAAGAKVAAIVDPRVEIDAGLMALASRIGAQVFAGSVVSSASGGRALDRVTIRDASGREQSIACDLLAVSNGWNPTLHLTSHQNSRPVWDEAIHAFVPGQMPAGLSVAGSAAGRFSLAQALADGARQGTEAAIDCGFAAKAELPPRKTDPEGIALSPVWRVKGGKGKAFVDFQNDVTDKDVELAAREGFKPVEHLKRYTTLGMATDQGKTSNIAGLAIMAELTAKTIPETGTTIFRPPYTPVAIGALGGHHRGRDFRPTRLAPTHQWSQDQGAVFVESGAWMRAQYYPKAGETDWLTTVNREVLAVRNGVGLCDVSTLGKIDIQGADAAEILERVYINGWKALPVGKARYGLMLREDGFVMDDGTTSRLGETHFLMTTTTANAGKVMQHLEFCHQVLWPSLDIRMVSVSEQWAQAAIAGPKARAVLQGVIDPQHDISNEAFPYLAAREITVGGGIPARLFRISFSGELAYELAVPADYGDAMMRALMAAGEPHGICAYGTEALGVMRIEKGHVAGNELSGQTTARDLGLGKMMSSKKDFIGRVMAKREALVEAERPSLIGFKAVDPSQRLRAGAHFIAIGKPATMENDEGYMTSVAYSPNLKHWMGLGLLKNGASRIGERIRAVDPVRNGDIEVEICSPVFVDPEGTRLHV
;
A
#
# COMPACT_ATOMS: atom_id res chain seq x y z
N MET A 1 -35.89 31.49 17.24
CA MET A 1 -34.49 31.64 17.66
C MET A 1 -33.74 30.41 17.17
N SER A 2 -32.56 30.58 16.55
CA SER A 2 -31.76 29.46 16.01
C SER A 2 -31.35 28.49 17.13
N SER A 3 -31.41 27.18 16.88
CA SER A 3 -30.87 26.12 17.77
C SER A 3 -29.34 26.17 17.89
N GLN A 4 -28.67 26.92 17.00
CA GLN A 4 -27.23 27.11 16.92
C GLN A 4 -26.84 28.53 17.41
N PRO A 5 -26.37 28.69 18.67
CA PRO A 5 -26.19 30.02 19.28
C PRO A 5 -25.09 30.88 18.64
N PHE A 6 -24.15 30.30 17.92
CA PHE A 6 -23.01 31.01 17.28
C PHE A 6 -23.15 31.13 15.76
N ARG A 7 -24.23 30.61 15.17
CA ARG A 7 -24.52 30.78 13.75
C ARG A 7 -25.11 32.18 13.51
N LEU A 8 -24.59 32.88 12.50
CA LEU A 8 -25.16 34.13 12.00
C LEU A 8 -26.52 33.85 11.33
N SER A 9 -27.43 34.82 11.40
CA SER A 9 -28.77 34.72 10.83
C SER A 9 -28.78 34.59 9.30
N ALA A 10 -27.76 35.13 8.63
CA ALA A 10 -27.61 35.13 7.18
C ALA A 10 -26.15 34.88 6.77
N GLY A 11 -25.93 34.71 5.46
CA GLY A 11 -24.61 34.46 4.87
C GLY A 11 -24.17 33.00 4.99
N GLY A 12 -22.91 32.78 4.58
CA GLY A 12 -22.29 31.46 4.50
C GLY A 12 -22.67 30.74 3.20
N LEU A 13 -21.79 29.84 2.77
CA LEU A 13 -21.95 28.93 1.65
C LEU A 13 -22.59 27.61 2.15
N ILE A 14 -23.68 27.69 2.89
CA ILE A 14 -24.43 26.56 3.44
C ILE A 14 -25.86 26.56 2.91
N ASP A 15 -26.45 25.37 2.75
CA ASP A 15 -27.87 25.26 2.38
C ASP A 15 -28.73 25.16 3.64
N ARG A 16 -29.32 26.30 4.02
CA ARG A 16 -30.19 26.43 5.19
C ARG A 16 -31.53 25.70 5.05
N THR A 17 -31.88 25.23 3.85
CA THR A 17 -33.08 24.40 3.61
C THR A 17 -32.83 22.92 3.92
N GLN A 18 -31.57 22.51 4.02
CA GLN A 18 -31.16 21.13 4.26
C GLN A 18 -30.44 21.00 5.61
N ALA A 19 -31.23 20.93 6.69
CA ALA A 19 -30.72 20.68 8.02
C ALA A 19 -30.13 19.26 8.16
N GLN A 20 -28.95 19.17 8.77
CA GLN A 20 -28.21 17.93 8.98
C GLN A 20 -28.13 17.64 10.49
N SER A 21 -28.74 16.55 10.95
CA SER A 21 -28.64 16.15 12.35
C SER A 21 -27.44 15.23 12.55
N PHE A 22 -26.64 15.44 13.59
CA PHE A 22 -25.44 14.65 13.86
C PHE A 22 -25.23 14.45 15.36
N ARG A 23 -24.29 13.56 15.72
CA ARG A 23 -23.91 13.31 17.12
C ARG A 23 -22.42 13.53 17.32
N PHE A 24 -22.08 14.20 18.40
CA PHE A 24 -20.72 14.32 18.90
C PHE A 24 -20.68 13.93 20.37
N ASP A 25 -19.86 12.94 20.70
CA ASP A 25 -19.78 12.36 22.06
C ASP A 25 -21.15 11.92 22.61
N GLY A 26 -22.00 11.36 21.74
CA GLY A 26 -23.34 10.88 22.07
C GLY A 26 -24.41 11.96 22.15
N LYS A 27 -24.04 13.25 22.27
CA LYS A 27 -24.97 14.38 22.26
C LYS A 27 -25.36 14.75 20.84
N ARG A 28 -26.66 15.00 20.62
CA ARG A 28 -27.22 15.41 19.33
C ARG A 28 -27.03 16.91 19.11
N TYR A 29 -26.68 17.25 17.87
CA TYR A 29 -26.52 18.62 17.37
C TYR A 29 -27.15 18.74 15.97
N GLU A 30 -27.23 19.97 15.48
CA GLU A 30 -27.79 20.31 14.17
C GLU A 30 -26.80 21.18 13.39
N GLY A 31 -26.67 20.95 12.09
CA GLY A 31 -25.89 21.72 11.12
C GLY A 31 -26.66 21.87 9.81
N TYR A 32 -26.00 22.27 8.74
CA TYR A 32 -26.59 22.40 7.41
C TYR A 32 -25.73 21.73 6.34
N ALA A 33 -26.33 21.36 5.20
CA ALA A 33 -25.54 20.87 4.08
C ALA A 33 -24.53 21.94 3.64
N GLY A 34 -23.28 21.53 3.39
CA GLY A 34 -22.15 22.42 3.15
C GLY A 34 -21.36 22.80 4.41
N ASP A 35 -21.80 22.43 5.61
CA ASP A 35 -20.96 22.46 6.80
C ASP A 35 -19.90 21.34 6.77
N THR A 36 -18.79 21.60 7.45
CA THR A 36 -17.91 20.55 7.98
C THR A 36 -18.27 20.26 9.44
N LEU A 37 -17.86 19.12 9.98
CA LEU A 37 -18.08 18.80 11.40
C LEU A 37 -17.55 19.91 12.32
N ALA A 38 -16.37 20.48 12.04
CA ALA A 38 -15.81 21.59 12.82
C ALA A 38 -16.71 22.84 12.80
N SER A 39 -17.16 23.26 11.62
CA SER A 39 -18.04 24.43 11.49
C SER A 39 -19.38 24.24 12.23
N ALA A 40 -19.96 23.04 12.15
CA ALA A 40 -21.19 22.71 12.84
C ALA A 40 -21.01 22.65 14.36
N LEU A 41 -19.88 22.12 14.86
CA LEU A 41 -19.54 22.13 16.28
C LEU A 41 -19.42 23.55 16.83
N LEU A 42 -18.69 24.43 16.13
CA LEU A 42 -18.56 25.85 16.51
C LEU A 42 -19.91 26.57 16.51
N ALA A 43 -20.75 26.35 15.50
CA ALA A 43 -22.09 26.93 15.43
C ALA A 43 -22.96 26.58 16.65
N ASN A 44 -22.78 25.38 17.19
CA ASN A 44 -23.46 24.87 18.38
C ASN A 44 -22.75 25.26 19.71
N GLY A 45 -21.70 26.07 19.65
CA GLY A 45 -20.95 26.52 20.83
C GLY A 45 -19.99 25.49 21.42
N VAL A 46 -19.66 24.43 20.67
CA VAL A 46 -18.69 23.41 21.11
C VAL A 46 -17.28 23.88 20.79
N ARG A 47 -16.53 24.29 21.83
CA ARG A 47 -15.13 24.76 21.70
C ARG A 47 -14.10 23.73 22.10
N LEU A 48 -14.45 22.86 23.05
CA LEU A 48 -13.62 21.74 23.46
C LEU A 48 -13.97 20.54 22.60
N VAL A 49 -13.03 20.11 21.76
CA VAL A 49 -13.23 19.02 20.78
C VAL A 49 -12.35 17.81 21.04
N GLY A 50 -11.25 17.99 21.79
CA GLY A 50 -10.33 16.90 22.10
C GLY A 50 -9.44 17.22 23.30
N ARG A 51 -8.53 16.29 23.55
CA ARG A 51 -7.50 16.38 24.59
C ARG A 51 -6.14 16.10 23.97
N SER A 52 -5.13 16.81 24.45
CA SER A 52 -3.76 16.63 23.97
C SER A 52 -3.22 15.24 24.33
N PHE A 53 -2.39 14.67 23.46
CA PHE A 53 -1.94 13.29 23.57
C PHE A 53 -1.16 12.98 24.87
N LYS A 54 -0.25 13.86 25.26
CA LYS A 54 0.69 13.63 26.37
C LYS A 54 0.22 14.29 27.66
N TYR A 55 -0.23 15.54 27.56
CA TYR A 55 -0.61 16.34 28.73
C TYR A 55 -2.11 16.32 29.05
N HIS A 56 -2.95 15.73 28.20
CA HIS A 56 -4.42 15.75 28.34
C HIS A 56 -4.98 17.18 28.51
N ARG A 57 -4.32 18.15 27.89
CA ARG A 57 -4.76 19.55 27.92
C ARG A 57 -6.01 19.72 27.06
N PRO A 58 -6.96 20.59 27.45
CA PRO A 58 -8.11 20.92 26.63
C PRO A 58 -7.68 21.40 25.24
N ARG A 59 -8.23 20.83 24.16
CA ARG A 59 -7.94 21.26 22.78
C ARG A 59 -9.20 21.68 22.03
N GLY A 60 -9.09 22.80 21.33
CA GLY A 60 -10.11 23.35 20.43
C GLY A 60 -9.67 23.29 18.97
N ILE A 61 -10.59 23.61 18.07
CA ILE A 61 -10.31 23.75 16.64
C ILE A 61 -9.31 24.90 16.45
N LEU A 62 -8.23 24.67 15.69
CA LEU A 62 -7.18 25.68 15.44
C LEU A 62 -7.31 26.31 14.04
N SER A 63 -7.70 25.51 13.06
CA SER A 63 -7.63 25.82 11.63
C SER A 63 -8.96 25.53 10.91
N ALA A 64 -8.98 25.55 9.58
CA ALA A 64 -10.17 25.28 8.78
C ALA A 64 -9.95 24.31 7.60
N GLY A 65 -8.74 23.75 7.44
CA GLY A 65 -8.39 22.84 6.35
C GLY A 65 -7.69 21.56 6.81
N ALA A 66 -6.89 20.98 5.91
CA ALA A 66 -6.15 19.73 6.13
C ALA A 66 -4.98 19.88 7.11
N GLU A 67 -4.60 21.11 7.45
CA GLU A 67 -3.56 21.49 8.41
C GLU A 67 -3.98 21.37 9.89
N GLU A 68 -5.24 21.00 10.18
CA GLU A 68 -5.77 20.90 11.54
C GLU A 68 -5.02 19.89 12.42
N PRO A 69 -4.39 20.33 13.54
CA PRO A 69 -3.66 19.43 14.42
C PRO A 69 -4.45 18.99 15.67
N ASN A 70 -5.54 19.67 16.05
CA ASN A 70 -6.22 19.46 17.33
C ASN A 70 -7.53 18.69 17.19
N ALA A 71 -8.40 19.10 16.27
CA ALA A 71 -9.77 18.60 16.14
C ALA A 71 -9.85 17.24 15.43
N LEU A 72 -9.18 16.24 15.99
CA LEU A 72 -9.19 14.85 15.53
C LEU A 72 -10.30 14.05 16.22
N VAL A 73 -11.13 13.38 15.42
CA VAL A 73 -12.28 12.61 15.88
C VAL A 73 -12.25 11.18 15.35
N GLU A 74 -12.89 10.28 16.08
CA GLU A 74 -13.29 8.97 15.55
C GLU A 74 -14.65 9.14 14.87
N LEU A 75 -14.75 8.82 13.57
CA LEU A 75 -16.00 8.79 12.83
C LEU A 75 -16.59 7.38 12.75
N ARG A 76 -17.93 7.33 12.64
CA ARG A 76 -18.71 6.10 12.44
C ARG A 76 -18.52 5.10 13.59
N ALA A 77 -18.97 3.85 13.38
CA ALA A 77 -18.91 2.79 14.38
C ALA A 77 -18.71 1.41 13.73
N GLY A 78 -18.47 0.39 14.57
CA GLY A 78 -18.33 -1.00 14.13
C GLY A 78 -17.17 -1.19 13.15
N ALA A 79 -17.45 -1.89 12.05
CA ALA A 79 -16.47 -2.20 11.01
C ALA A 79 -16.04 -0.99 10.16
N ARG A 80 -16.84 0.09 10.13
CA ARG A 80 -16.55 1.34 9.39
C ARG A 80 -15.89 2.42 10.25
N ARG A 81 -15.50 2.10 11.49
CA ARG A 81 -14.85 3.06 12.39
C ARG A 81 -13.59 3.62 11.74
N GLU A 82 -13.48 4.94 11.72
CA GLU A 82 -12.32 5.64 11.21
C GLU A 82 -11.71 6.54 12.29
N PRO A 83 -10.48 6.27 12.75
CA PRO A 83 -9.80 7.11 13.74
C PRO A 83 -9.08 8.29 13.09
N ASN A 84 -8.82 9.33 13.89
CA ASN A 84 -7.98 10.48 13.52
C ASN A 84 -8.47 11.28 12.31
N THR A 85 -9.77 11.27 12.03
CA THR A 85 -10.34 12.13 11.00
C THR A 85 -10.34 13.58 11.49
N ARG A 86 -9.88 14.50 10.65
CA ARG A 86 -9.90 15.95 10.94
C ARG A 86 -11.32 16.47 10.78
N ALA A 87 -11.88 17.03 11.85
CA ALA A 87 -13.25 17.58 11.83
C ALA A 87 -13.40 18.74 10.83
N THR A 88 -12.31 19.42 10.48
CA THR A 88 -12.26 20.55 9.55
C THR A 88 -12.50 20.17 8.09
N VAL A 89 -12.24 18.91 7.71
CA VAL A 89 -12.42 18.42 6.33
C VAL A 89 -13.48 17.32 6.22
N ALA A 90 -14.06 16.90 7.35
CA ALA A 90 -15.19 15.97 7.38
C ALA A 90 -16.48 16.69 6.98
N GLU A 91 -16.94 16.50 5.75
CA GLU A 91 -18.22 17.00 5.25
C GLU A 91 -19.37 16.48 6.12
N LEU A 92 -20.25 17.38 6.56
CA LEU A 92 -21.36 17.04 7.42
C LEU A 92 -22.47 16.36 6.61
N TYR A 93 -22.95 15.21 7.08
CA TYR A 93 -24.11 14.53 6.53
C TYR A 93 -25.08 14.08 7.61
N HIS A 94 -26.32 13.81 7.22
CA HIS A 94 -27.38 13.40 8.13
C HIS A 94 -27.02 12.07 8.81
N GLY A 95 -27.07 12.05 10.14
CA GLY A 95 -26.77 10.87 10.94
C GLY A 95 -25.28 10.65 11.20
N LEU A 96 -24.40 11.60 10.84
CA LEU A 96 -22.98 11.53 11.19
C LEU A 96 -22.79 11.32 12.70
N GLU A 97 -21.99 10.32 13.07
CA GLU A 97 -21.56 10.06 14.45
C GLU A 97 -20.04 10.29 14.57
N ALA A 98 -19.66 11.14 15.51
CA ALA A 98 -18.28 11.46 15.82
C ALA A 98 -18.01 11.36 17.34
N ARG A 99 -16.79 10.99 17.72
CA ARG A 99 -16.35 10.87 19.11
C ARG A 99 -15.00 11.56 19.30
N SER A 100 -14.85 12.29 20.40
CA SER A 100 -13.58 12.90 20.78
C SER A 100 -12.56 11.86 21.24
N GLN A 101 -11.30 12.16 20.99
CA GLN A 101 -10.16 11.27 21.25
C GLN A 101 -9.36 11.69 22.50
N ASN A 102 -8.51 10.79 23.01
CA ASN A 102 -7.59 11.01 24.15
C ASN A 102 -8.25 11.47 25.47
N ARG A 103 -9.45 10.98 25.79
CA ARG A 103 -10.21 11.41 26.99
C ARG A 103 -10.62 10.25 27.89
N TRP A 104 -10.63 10.43 29.22
CA TRP A 104 -11.27 9.49 30.14
C TRP A 104 -11.71 10.11 31.48
N PRO A 105 -12.95 9.87 31.97
CA PRO A 105 -14.04 9.14 31.30
C PRO A 105 -14.77 9.98 30.23
N SER A 106 -14.64 11.30 30.25
CA SER A 106 -15.34 12.20 29.32
C SER A 106 -14.45 13.38 28.91
N LEU A 107 -14.88 14.09 27.87
CA LEU A 107 -14.12 15.22 27.35
C LEU A 107 -14.02 16.38 28.38
N ALA A 108 -15.13 16.65 29.08
CA ALA A 108 -15.21 17.72 30.07
C ALA A 108 -14.52 17.34 31.40
N PHE A 109 -14.62 16.08 31.81
CA PHE A 109 -14.02 15.54 33.03
C PHE A 109 -13.02 14.45 32.65
N ASP A 110 -11.75 14.85 32.51
CA ASP A 110 -10.64 13.98 32.13
C ASP A 110 -9.68 13.80 33.31
N LEU A 111 -9.66 12.60 33.89
CA LEU A 111 -8.83 12.25 35.05
C LEU A 111 -7.34 12.18 34.68
N LEU A 112 -7.01 11.96 33.41
CA LEU A 112 -5.61 11.95 32.94
C LEU A 112 -5.01 13.36 32.83
N SER A 113 -5.82 14.41 32.97
CA SER A 113 -5.35 15.80 33.03
C SER A 113 -4.36 16.07 34.18
N VAL A 114 -4.34 15.22 35.21
CA VAL A 114 -3.34 15.21 36.29
C VAL A 114 -1.91 15.07 35.75
N ASN A 115 -1.71 14.44 34.59
CA ASN A 115 -0.42 14.33 33.91
C ASN A 115 0.21 15.72 33.66
N SER A 116 -0.59 16.78 33.50
CA SER A 116 -0.08 18.13 33.32
C SER A 116 0.68 18.66 34.53
N LEU A 117 0.39 18.17 35.75
CA LEU A 117 1.11 18.52 36.99
C LEU A 117 2.51 17.89 37.05
N PHE A 118 2.68 16.72 36.43
CA PHE A 118 3.96 16.01 36.33
C PHE A 118 4.74 16.36 35.05
N GLY A 119 4.33 17.41 34.33
CA GLY A 119 4.88 17.78 33.03
C GLY A 119 6.40 18.04 33.00
N ALA A 120 7.00 18.39 34.15
CA ALA A 120 8.45 18.58 34.28
C ALA A 120 9.25 17.26 34.16
N GLY A 121 8.63 16.11 34.49
CA GLY A 121 9.21 14.78 34.27
C GLY A 121 8.93 14.25 32.86
N LEU A 122 7.84 14.69 32.23
CA LEU A 122 7.44 14.30 30.88
C LEU A 122 8.04 15.25 29.83
N VAL A 123 9.36 15.33 29.73
CA VAL A 123 10.07 16.12 28.69
C VAL A 123 10.34 15.29 27.43
N ALA A 124 10.73 15.93 26.31
CA ALA A 124 11.25 15.21 25.16
C ALA A 124 12.36 14.20 25.57
N GLY A 125 12.34 13.01 24.97
CA GLY A 125 13.28 11.93 25.28
C GLY A 125 13.08 11.19 26.61
N PHE A 126 12.08 11.53 27.43
CA PHE A 126 11.83 10.87 28.73
C PHE A 126 11.67 9.35 28.62
N TYR A 127 10.94 8.86 27.61
CA TYR A 127 10.71 7.42 27.44
C TYR A 127 12.00 6.62 27.32
N TYR A 128 13.00 7.15 26.59
CA TYR A 128 14.31 6.52 26.43
C TYR A 128 15.11 6.49 27.74
N LYS A 129 14.89 7.47 28.61
CA LYS A 129 15.62 7.61 29.88
C LYS A 129 14.99 6.79 31.01
N THR A 130 13.68 6.54 30.97
CA THR A 130 12.93 5.99 32.11
C THR A 130 12.41 4.57 31.91
N PHE A 131 12.03 4.16 30.70
CA PHE A 131 11.33 2.88 30.49
C PHE A 131 12.15 1.80 29.78
N MET A 132 13.38 2.10 29.33
CA MET A 132 14.22 1.12 28.65
C MET A 132 14.92 0.12 29.59
N TRP A 133 14.95 0.41 30.90
CA TRP A 133 15.63 -0.43 31.89
C TRP A 133 14.80 -0.59 33.17
N PRO A 134 14.67 -1.81 33.72
CA PRO A 134 15.12 -3.10 33.18
C PRO A 134 14.26 -3.60 32.00
N ALA A 135 14.86 -4.32 31.03
CA ALA A 135 14.18 -4.80 29.82
C ALA A 135 12.90 -5.61 30.11
N ALA A 136 12.89 -6.43 31.17
CA ALA A 136 11.71 -7.22 31.56
C ALA A 136 10.50 -6.37 31.98
N PHE A 137 10.73 -5.14 32.45
CA PHE A 137 9.64 -4.23 32.84
C PHE A 137 9.01 -3.55 31.62
N TRP A 138 9.76 -3.38 30.53
CA TRP A 138 9.22 -2.88 29.28
C TRP A 138 8.06 -3.77 28.81
N GLU A 139 8.30 -5.06 28.59
CA GLU A 139 7.27 -5.99 28.08
C GLU A 139 6.12 -6.23 29.09
N LYS A 140 6.44 -6.33 30.38
CA LYS A 140 5.46 -6.80 31.39
C LYS A 140 4.65 -5.69 32.07
N LEU A 141 5.17 -4.46 32.11
CA LEU A 141 4.55 -3.36 32.86
C LEU A 141 4.35 -2.11 32.02
N TYR A 142 5.43 -1.58 31.43
CA TYR A 142 5.38 -0.28 30.76
C TYR A 142 4.64 -0.36 29.42
N GLU A 143 4.96 -1.33 28.56
CA GLU A 143 4.35 -1.48 27.23
C GLU A 143 2.82 -1.67 27.31
N PRO A 144 2.25 -2.56 28.15
CA PRO A 144 0.80 -2.71 28.24
C PRO A 144 0.08 -1.45 28.72
N LEU A 145 0.65 -0.74 29.72
CA LEU A 145 0.09 0.50 30.24
C LEU A 145 0.20 1.63 29.21
N ILE A 146 1.35 1.77 28.57
CA ILE A 146 1.59 2.76 27.50
C ILE A 146 0.68 2.47 26.33
N ARG A 147 0.55 1.23 25.81
CA ARG A 147 -0.37 0.94 24.69
C ARG A 147 -1.84 1.23 24.99
N ARG A 148 -2.25 1.12 26.25
CA ARG A 148 -3.62 1.46 26.69
C ARG A 148 -3.84 2.97 26.82
N ALA A 149 -2.81 3.73 27.16
CA ALA A 149 -2.85 5.18 27.36
C ALA A 149 -2.40 6.00 26.13
N ALA A 150 -1.56 5.42 25.27
CA ALA A 150 -0.89 6.04 24.15
C ALA A 150 -1.50 5.55 22.84
N GLY A 151 -2.28 6.41 22.22
CA GLY A 151 -2.81 6.23 20.87
C GLY A 151 -3.81 7.33 20.58
N LEU A 152 -3.67 8.01 19.44
CA LEU A 152 -4.55 9.11 19.08
C LEU A 152 -5.98 8.63 18.77
N GLY A 153 -6.18 7.42 18.24
CA GLY A 153 -7.51 6.89 17.90
C GLY A 153 -7.53 5.37 17.84
N ARG A 154 -8.72 4.75 17.66
CA ARG A 154 -8.89 3.29 17.63
C ARG A 154 -9.30 2.81 16.24
N ALA A 155 -8.62 1.79 15.73
CA ALA A 155 -9.04 1.13 14.50
C ALA A 155 -10.33 0.29 14.69
N ALA A 156 -10.98 -0.06 13.59
CA ALA A 156 -12.06 -1.04 13.59
C ALA A 156 -11.51 -2.46 13.90
N PRO A 157 -12.17 -3.27 14.73
CA PRO A 157 -11.75 -4.65 15.04
C PRO A 157 -12.23 -5.68 14.00
N HIS A 158 -12.98 -5.26 12.99
CA HIS A 158 -13.58 -6.11 11.97
C HIS A 158 -13.12 -5.70 10.57
N GLU A 159 -13.31 -6.58 9.59
CA GLU A 159 -13.00 -6.30 8.18
C GLU A 159 -13.78 -5.10 7.66
N ASP A 160 -13.10 -4.23 6.90
CA ASP A 160 -13.73 -3.08 6.25
C ASP A 160 -14.77 -3.55 5.21
N PRO A 161 -16.06 -3.22 5.41
CA PRO A 161 -17.14 -3.64 4.51
C PRO A 161 -17.22 -2.78 3.25
N ASP A 162 -16.46 -1.69 3.14
CA ASP A 162 -16.53 -0.79 2.00
C ASP A 162 -15.67 -1.28 0.81
N HIS A 163 -16.08 -0.90 -0.40
CA HIS A 163 -15.35 -1.19 -1.63
C HIS A 163 -14.46 -0.02 -2.03
N TYR A 164 -13.36 -0.32 -2.72
CA TYR A 164 -12.39 0.65 -3.19
C TYR A 164 -12.05 0.38 -4.64
N GLU A 165 -11.75 1.44 -5.39
CA GLU A 165 -11.47 1.35 -6.82
C GLU A 165 -10.08 1.90 -7.15
N LYS A 166 -9.45 1.32 -8.18
CA LYS A 166 -8.28 1.89 -8.84
C LYS A 166 -8.68 2.37 -10.23
N ALA A 167 -8.28 3.58 -10.60
CA ALA A 167 -8.58 4.16 -11.89
C ALA A 167 -7.35 4.83 -12.52
N PHE A 168 -7.39 5.01 -13.83
CA PHE A 168 -6.28 5.54 -14.61
C PHE A 168 -6.80 6.64 -15.54
N ALA A 169 -6.11 7.78 -15.58
CA ALA A 169 -6.46 8.89 -16.45
C ALA A 169 -5.23 9.48 -17.13
N PHE A 170 -5.45 10.17 -18.25
CA PHE A 170 -4.43 10.88 -19.00
C PHE A 170 -4.92 12.30 -19.29
N CYS A 171 -4.05 13.29 -19.15
CA CYS A 171 -4.36 14.67 -19.51
C CYS A 171 -3.14 15.37 -20.11
N ASP A 172 -3.40 16.46 -20.83
CA ASP A 172 -2.35 17.34 -21.31
C ASP A 172 -1.87 18.23 -20.14
N VAL A 173 -2.80 18.81 -19.38
CA VAL A 173 -2.49 19.67 -18.22
C VAL A 173 -3.24 19.19 -16.97
N LEU A 174 -2.51 18.83 -15.91
CA LEU A 174 -3.06 18.60 -14.57
C LEU A 174 -2.92 19.85 -13.72
N VAL A 175 -4.02 20.42 -13.24
CA VAL A 175 -4.01 21.54 -12.30
C VAL A 175 -4.32 21.03 -10.88
N ILE A 176 -3.44 21.32 -9.93
CA ILE A 176 -3.50 20.82 -8.55
C ILE A 176 -3.84 21.97 -7.61
N GLY A 177 -5.10 22.04 -7.17
CA GLY A 177 -5.66 23.12 -6.36
C GLY A 177 -6.60 23.99 -7.19
N GLY A 178 -7.84 24.13 -6.73
CA GLY A 178 -8.95 24.90 -7.31
C GLY A 178 -9.13 26.27 -6.66
N GLY A 179 -8.06 26.88 -6.15
CA GLY A 179 -8.04 28.29 -5.75
C GLY A 179 -7.98 29.25 -6.95
N PRO A 180 -7.87 30.57 -6.73
CA PRO A 180 -7.87 31.57 -7.81
C PRO A 180 -6.80 31.32 -8.88
N ALA A 181 -5.57 30.98 -8.46
CA ALA A 181 -4.49 30.65 -9.39
C ALA A 181 -4.79 29.39 -10.24
N GLY A 182 -5.28 28.33 -9.60
CA GLY A 182 -5.61 27.08 -10.29
C GLY A 182 -6.81 27.22 -11.22
N LEU A 183 -7.84 27.96 -10.83
CA LEU A 183 -8.98 28.27 -11.69
C LEU A 183 -8.56 29.08 -12.90
N ALA A 184 -7.69 30.10 -12.73
CA ALA A 184 -7.14 30.86 -13.84
C ALA A 184 -6.26 29.99 -14.76
N ALA A 185 -5.46 29.09 -14.20
CA ALA A 185 -4.63 28.15 -14.96
C ALA A 185 -5.47 27.16 -15.77
N ALA A 186 -6.47 26.54 -15.13
CA ALA A 186 -7.38 25.60 -15.77
C ALA A 186 -8.19 26.28 -16.87
N LEU A 187 -8.60 27.54 -16.67
CA LEU A 187 -9.35 28.31 -17.67
C LEU A 187 -8.46 28.65 -18.88
N ALA A 188 -7.23 29.10 -18.65
CA ALA A 188 -6.28 29.40 -19.71
C ALA A 188 -5.96 28.15 -20.54
N ALA A 189 -5.63 27.04 -19.87
CA ALA A 189 -5.34 25.77 -20.52
C ALA A 189 -6.58 25.19 -21.22
N GLY A 190 -7.74 25.16 -20.56
CA GLY A 190 -8.97 24.58 -21.11
C GLY A 190 -9.47 25.35 -22.33
N ARG A 191 -9.38 26.69 -22.33
CA ARG A 191 -9.74 27.51 -23.50
C ARG A 191 -8.92 27.17 -24.73
N SER A 192 -7.67 26.73 -24.57
CA SER A 192 -6.83 26.30 -25.71
C SER A 192 -7.33 25.03 -26.41
N GLY A 193 -8.18 24.23 -25.75
CA GLY A 193 -8.61 22.90 -26.20
C GLY A 193 -7.74 21.76 -25.65
N ALA A 194 -6.81 22.04 -24.75
CA ALA A 194 -6.05 21.01 -24.04
C ALA A 194 -6.96 20.17 -23.14
N ARG A 195 -6.67 18.88 -22.98
CA ARG A 195 -7.34 18.05 -21.97
C ARG A 195 -6.83 18.41 -20.59
N VAL A 196 -7.68 19.04 -19.79
CA VAL A 196 -7.36 19.53 -18.46
C VAL A 196 -8.05 18.70 -17.40
N ILE A 197 -7.30 18.28 -16.39
CA ILE A 197 -7.89 17.77 -15.14
C ILE A 197 -7.59 18.79 -14.05
N LEU A 198 -8.63 19.29 -13.36
CA LEU A 198 -8.50 20.17 -12.21
C LEU A 198 -8.88 19.40 -10.94
N CYS A 199 -7.90 19.09 -10.10
CA CYS A 199 -8.11 18.42 -8.83
C CYS A 199 -8.10 19.42 -7.68
N ASP A 200 -9.06 19.31 -6.76
CA ASP A 200 -9.04 20.03 -5.49
C ASP A 200 -9.48 19.10 -4.35
N GLU A 201 -8.81 19.20 -3.20
CA GLU A 201 -9.16 18.34 -2.06
C GLU A 201 -10.49 18.71 -1.42
N ASP A 202 -10.92 19.96 -1.51
CA ASP A 202 -12.17 20.43 -0.94
C ASP A 202 -13.37 19.89 -1.73
N PHE A 203 -14.51 19.80 -1.07
CA PHE A 203 -15.78 19.46 -1.71
C PHE A 203 -16.36 20.64 -2.52
N ARG A 204 -15.81 21.84 -2.37
CA ARG A 204 -16.11 23.02 -3.19
C ARG A 204 -14.84 23.73 -3.66
N LEU A 205 -14.78 24.03 -4.95
CA LEU A 205 -13.68 24.80 -5.53
C LEU A 205 -13.81 26.29 -5.20
N GLY A 206 -12.67 26.98 -5.16
CA GLY A 206 -12.53 28.41 -4.87
C GLY A 206 -11.35 28.71 -3.95
N GLY A 207 -10.86 27.72 -3.20
CA GLY A 207 -9.76 27.88 -2.24
C GLY A 207 -10.03 29.04 -1.27
N ALA A 208 -9.06 29.95 -1.11
CA ALA A 208 -9.19 31.11 -0.23
C ALA A 208 -10.38 32.03 -0.57
N LEU A 209 -10.84 32.08 -1.83
CA LEU A 209 -12.00 32.90 -2.20
C LEU A 209 -13.30 32.48 -1.49
N LEU A 210 -13.38 31.24 -1.02
CA LEU A 210 -14.53 30.76 -0.23
C LEU A 210 -14.57 31.37 1.17
N ALA A 211 -13.42 31.84 1.67
CA ALA A 211 -13.23 32.37 3.02
C ALA A 211 -13.06 33.90 3.07
N GLU A 212 -13.02 34.57 1.92
CA GLU A 212 -12.70 36.00 1.81
C GLU A 212 -13.83 36.80 1.15
N LYS A 213 -13.93 38.09 1.47
CA LYS A 213 -14.85 39.05 0.83
C LYS A 213 -14.09 40.06 -0.03
N ARG A 214 -13.49 39.58 -1.13
CA ARG A 214 -12.70 40.39 -2.08
C ARG A 214 -13.51 40.80 -3.30
N GLU A 215 -12.95 41.73 -4.09
CA GLU A 215 -13.51 42.13 -5.37
C GLU A 215 -12.58 41.73 -6.53
N ILE A 216 -13.18 41.30 -7.63
CA ILE A 216 -12.52 41.04 -8.91
C ILE A 216 -13.29 41.81 -10.00
N ASP A 217 -12.59 42.66 -10.73
CA ASP A 217 -13.13 43.56 -11.76
C ASP A 217 -14.31 44.44 -11.24
N GLY A 218 -14.21 44.90 -9.99
CA GLY A 218 -15.21 45.76 -9.35
C GLY A 218 -16.50 45.04 -8.95
N ARG A 219 -16.49 43.71 -8.91
CA ARG A 219 -17.61 42.88 -8.47
C ARG A 219 -17.17 41.91 -7.37
N PRO A 220 -18.09 41.40 -6.53
CA PRO A 220 -17.76 40.36 -5.55
C PRO A 220 -17.05 39.16 -6.19
N ALA A 221 -15.94 38.71 -5.60
CA ALA A 221 -15.14 37.60 -6.14
C ALA A 221 -15.94 36.29 -6.29
N ALA A 222 -17.01 36.11 -5.50
CA ALA A 222 -17.93 34.98 -5.62
C ALA A 222 -18.65 34.93 -6.99
N GLU A 223 -18.95 36.08 -7.61
CA GLU A 223 -19.54 36.12 -8.95
C GLU A 223 -18.55 35.64 -10.01
N TRP A 224 -17.29 36.08 -9.91
CA TRP A 224 -16.21 35.62 -10.79
C TRP A 224 -15.97 34.11 -10.65
N LEU A 225 -15.96 33.60 -9.41
CA LEU A 225 -15.82 32.16 -9.13
C LEU A 225 -16.94 31.35 -9.78
N ALA A 226 -18.20 31.76 -9.60
CA ALA A 226 -19.35 31.08 -10.19
C ALA A 226 -19.30 31.08 -11.73
N ALA A 227 -18.98 32.23 -12.34
CA ALA A 227 -18.84 32.35 -13.79
C ALA A 227 -17.70 31.48 -14.34
N THR A 228 -16.56 31.44 -13.65
CA THR A 228 -15.40 30.65 -14.07
C THR A 228 -15.68 29.15 -13.98
N LEU A 229 -16.32 28.69 -12.91
CA LEU A 229 -16.71 27.28 -12.78
C LEU A 229 -17.75 26.87 -13.82
N ALA A 230 -18.72 27.73 -14.11
CA ALA A 230 -19.71 27.48 -15.17
C ALA A 230 -19.04 27.38 -16.55
N GLU A 231 -18.06 28.24 -16.84
CA GLU A 231 -17.30 28.17 -18.07
C GLU A 231 -16.45 26.90 -18.15
N LEU A 232 -15.67 26.57 -17.12
CA LEU A 232 -14.87 25.34 -17.07
C LEU A 232 -15.74 24.10 -17.28
N ALA A 233 -16.91 24.04 -16.66
CA ALA A 233 -17.85 22.93 -16.83
C ALA A 233 -18.47 22.85 -18.25
N SER A 234 -18.46 23.95 -19.01
CA SER A 234 -18.93 23.98 -20.39
C SER A 234 -17.88 23.53 -21.42
N LEU A 235 -16.61 23.45 -21.01
CA LEU A 235 -15.51 23.04 -21.89
C LEU A 235 -15.44 21.50 -21.97
N PRO A 236 -15.51 20.90 -23.17
CA PRO A 236 -15.65 19.43 -23.32
C PRO A 236 -14.43 18.64 -22.83
N ASP A 237 -13.25 19.23 -22.90
CA ASP A 237 -11.97 18.58 -22.55
C ASP A 237 -11.49 18.93 -21.13
N VAL A 238 -12.34 19.55 -20.30
CA VAL A 238 -12.03 19.90 -18.91
C VAL A 238 -12.79 18.98 -17.96
N THR A 239 -12.06 18.28 -17.10
CA THR A 239 -12.62 17.47 -16.01
C THR A 239 -12.33 18.14 -14.67
N ILE A 240 -13.38 18.48 -13.93
CA ILE A 240 -13.27 19.03 -12.57
C ILE A 240 -13.47 17.89 -11.56
N MET A 241 -12.47 17.70 -10.71
CA MET A 241 -12.43 16.65 -9.68
C MET A 241 -12.39 17.29 -8.28
N PRO A 242 -13.54 17.66 -7.69
CA PRO A 242 -13.59 18.02 -6.28
C PRO A 242 -13.31 16.78 -5.42
N ARG A 243 -13.11 16.97 -4.11
CA ARG A 243 -12.85 15.88 -3.14
C ARG A 243 -11.67 14.99 -3.52
N SER A 244 -10.73 15.51 -4.30
CA SER A 244 -9.65 14.77 -4.93
C SER A 244 -8.29 15.33 -4.52
N THR A 245 -7.64 14.63 -3.58
CA THR A 245 -6.34 15.05 -3.07
C THR A 245 -5.22 14.42 -3.88
N VAL A 246 -4.41 15.25 -4.55
CA VAL A 246 -3.15 14.79 -5.16
C VAL A 246 -2.14 14.57 -4.04
N TYR A 247 -1.78 13.31 -3.79
CA TYR A 247 -0.98 12.94 -2.62
C TYR A 247 0.50 12.74 -2.91
N GLY A 248 0.89 12.58 -4.19
CA GLY A 248 2.28 12.35 -4.58
C GLY A 248 2.55 12.55 -6.06
N VAL A 249 3.80 12.90 -6.38
CA VAL A 249 4.35 13.04 -7.74
C VAL A 249 5.39 11.94 -7.97
N TYR A 250 5.32 11.25 -9.08
CA TYR A 250 6.19 10.13 -9.43
C TYR A 250 6.84 10.36 -10.80
N ASP A 251 7.80 9.52 -11.15
CA ASP A 251 8.53 9.60 -12.41
C ASP A 251 7.60 9.65 -13.62
N HIS A 252 8.07 10.26 -14.71
CA HIS A 252 7.37 10.31 -16.01
C HIS A 252 5.98 10.99 -15.98
N GLY A 253 5.82 12.03 -15.15
CA GLY A 253 4.57 12.82 -15.11
C GLY A 253 3.39 12.06 -14.49
N ILE A 254 3.67 11.15 -13.56
CA ILE A 254 2.66 10.32 -12.91
C ILE A 254 2.26 10.95 -11.57
N TYR A 255 0.96 11.10 -11.33
CA TYR A 255 0.41 11.69 -10.11
C TYR A 255 -0.55 10.71 -9.44
N GLY A 256 -0.35 10.49 -8.14
CA GLY A 256 -1.28 9.73 -7.30
C GLY A 256 -2.35 10.66 -6.75
N VAL A 257 -3.63 10.33 -6.97
CA VAL A 257 -4.77 11.10 -6.47
C VAL A 257 -5.75 10.18 -5.74
N VAL A 258 -6.32 10.63 -4.63
CA VAL A 258 -7.43 9.93 -3.97
C VAL A 258 -8.67 10.80 -4.01
N GLU A 259 -9.69 10.28 -4.68
CA GLU A 259 -11.04 10.85 -4.73
C GLU A 259 -11.89 10.24 -3.62
N ARG A 260 -12.46 11.09 -2.76
CA ARG A 260 -13.47 10.71 -1.77
C ARG A 260 -14.85 10.70 -2.42
N VAL A 261 -15.25 9.53 -2.93
CA VAL A 261 -16.50 9.36 -3.67
C VAL A 261 -17.71 9.38 -2.72
N ASN A 262 -17.68 8.60 -1.65
CA ASN A 262 -18.82 8.41 -0.75
C ASN A 262 -18.48 8.57 0.75
N ASP A 263 -17.36 9.21 1.10
CA ASP A 263 -17.03 9.50 2.51
C ASP A 263 -18.05 10.42 3.20
N HIS A 264 -18.73 11.26 2.42
CA HIS A 264 -19.78 12.18 2.88
C HIS A 264 -21.15 11.51 3.02
N LEU A 265 -21.22 10.17 2.95
CA LEU A 265 -22.42 9.38 3.18
C LEU A 265 -22.25 8.46 4.39
N PRO A 266 -23.35 8.07 5.07
CA PRO A 266 -23.29 7.11 6.18
C PRO A 266 -22.83 5.73 5.71
N VAL A 267 -23.32 5.30 4.53
CA VAL A 267 -22.96 4.04 3.88
C VAL A 267 -22.88 4.30 2.37
N PRO A 268 -21.78 3.90 1.69
CA PRO A 268 -21.71 3.98 0.23
C PRO A 268 -22.83 3.17 -0.45
N PRO A 269 -23.42 3.67 -1.55
CA PRO A 269 -24.37 2.90 -2.35
C PRO A 269 -23.78 1.57 -2.85
N VAL A 270 -24.64 0.58 -3.09
CA VAL A 270 -24.24 -0.72 -3.64
C VAL A 270 -23.48 -0.53 -4.96
N HIS A 271 -22.38 -1.27 -5.14
CA HIS A 271 -21.48 -1.19 -6.31
C HIS A 271 -20.75 0.14 -6.52
N GLN A 272 -20.81 1.07 -5.57
CA GLN A 272 -19.99 2.28 -5.61
C GLN A 272 -18.82 2.18 -4.62
N PRO A 273 -17.62 2.63 -5.00
CA PRO A 273 -16.52 2.67 -4.06
C PRO A 273 -16.75 3.76 -3.01
N ARG A 274 -16.19 3.56 -1.82
CA ARG A 274 -16.02 4.63 -0.84
C ARG A 274 -15.03 5.66 -1.35
N GLN A 275 -13.86 5.18 -1.81
CA GLN A 275 -12.77 5.99 -2.34
C GLN A 275 -12.19 5.37 -3.60
N ARG A 276 -11.69 6.22 -4.49
CA ARG A 276 -11.02 5.82 -5.73
C ARG A 276 -9.59 6.35 -5.75
N ALA A 277 -8.63 5.45 -5.94
CA ALA A 277 -7.23 5.78 -6.15
C ALA A 277 -6.95 5.92 -7.63
N TRP A 278 -6.63 7.13 -8.06
CA TRP A 278 -6.29 7.45 -9.44
C TRP A 278 -4.77 7.47 -9.63
N ARG A 279 -4.33 6.89 -10.75
CA ARG A 279 -3.05 7.20 -11.38
C ARG A 279 -3.32 8.11 -12.57
N ILE A 280 -2.93 9.37 -12.47
CA ILE A 280 -3.06 10.35 -13.55
C ILE A 280 -1.70 10.54 -14.21
N ASN A 281 -1.61 10.29 -15.52
CA ASN A 281 -0.42 10.60 -16.31
C ASN A 281 -0.66 11.94 -17.02
N ALA A 282 0.14 12.96 -16.70
CA ALA A 282 0.02 14.31 -17.24
C ALA A 282 1.28 14.70 -18.02
N LYS A 283 1.12 15.35 -19.20
CA LYS A 283 2.26 15.89 -19.95
C LYS A 283 2.88 17.10 -19.24
N ARG A 284 2.02 17.95 -18.67
CA ARG A 284 2.37 19.08 -17.80
C ARG A 284 1.46 19.10 -16.58
N ALA A 285 1.97 19.60 -15.46
CA ALA A 285 1.17 19.85 -14.29
C ALA A 285 1.51 21.20 -13.65
N ILE A 286 0.53 21.78 -12.96
CA ILE A 286 0.64 23.07 -12.30
C ILE A 286 0.20 22.89 -10.85
N LEU A 287 1.12 23.13 -9.91
CA LEU A 287 0.81 23.18 -8.49
C LEU A 287 0.26 24.57 -8.11
N ALA A 288 -1.02 24.65 -7.81
CA ALA A 288 -1.73 25.82 -7.33
C ALA A 288 -2.32 25.61 -5.92
N ALA A 289 -1.65 24.80 -5.09
CA ALA A 289 -2.12 24.34 -3.77
C ALA A 289 -1.99 25.38 -2.63
N GLY A 290 -1.87 26.67 -2.99
CA GLY A 290 -1.86 27.77 -2.03
C GLY A 290 -0.73 27.73 -0.99
N ALA A 291 -1.02 28.29 0.18
CA ALA A 291 -0.13 28.39 1.32
C ALA A 291 -0.91 28.18 2.63
N ILE A 292 -0.22 27.75 3.68
CA ILE A 292 -0.78 27.42 5.00
C ILE A 292 -0.41 28.50 6.00
N GLU A 293 -1.37 29.02 6.77
CA GLU A 293 -1.14 30.07 7.76
C GLU A 293 -0.28 29.56 8.92
N ARG A 294 0.59 30.43 9.44
CA ARG A 294 1.49 30.14 10.55
C ARG A 294 0.89 30.53 11.90
N PRO A 295 1.03 29.68 12.94
CA PRO A 295 0.77 30.10 14.31
C PRO A 295 1.91 30.97 14.87
N ILE A 296 1.69 31.55 16.06
CA ILE A 296 2.73 32.15 16.91
C ILE A 296 2.93 31.27 18.14
N VAL A 297 4.18 31.03 18.53
CA VAL A 297 4.52 30.25 19.73
C VAL A 297 4.50 31.17 20.96
N PHE A 298 3.52 31.02 21.84
CA PHE A 298 3.41 31.79 23.09
C PHE A 298 2.70 30.95 24.18
N ALA A 299 2.79 31.37 25.44
CA ALA A 299 2.25 30.59 26.55
C ALA A 299 0.71 30.45 26.45
N GLY A 300 0.20 29.22 26.48
CA GLY A 300 -1.23 28.93 26.41
C GLY A 300 -1.84 29.05 25.01
N ASN A 301 -1.01 29.06 23.95
CA ASN A 301 -1.46 29.09 22.56
C ASN A 301 -2.26 27.85 22.11
N ASP A 302 -2.36 26.81 22.94
CA ASP A 302 -3.19 25.62 22.71
C ASP A 302 -4.61 25.69 23.31
N THR A 303 -4.92 26.78 24.02
CA THR A 303 -6.19 26.95 24.74
C THR A 303 -7.38 26.96 23.76
N PRO A 304 -8.47 26.21 24.02
CA PRO A 304 -9.64 26.21 23.12
C PRO A 304 -10.24 27.62 22.96
N GLY A 305 -10.29 28.13 21.73
CA GLY A 305 -10.62 29.53 21.43
C GLY A 305 -9.45 30.33 20.89
N VAL A 306 -8.22 29.81 20.96
CA VAL A 306 -7.08 30.30 20.15
C VAL A 306 -7.16 29.63 18.77
N MET A 307 -7.19 30.43 17.71
CA MET A 307 -7.37 29.97 16.33
C MET A 307 -6.48 30.76 15.36
N LEU A 308 -6.13 30.16 14.23
CA LEU A 308 -5.53 30.88 13.10
C LEU A 308 -6.52 31.91 12.55
N ALA A 309 -6.06 33.11 12.21
CA ALA A 309 -6.93 34.22 11.82
C ALA A 309 -7.65 33.97 10.48
N GLY A 310 -6.95 33.38 9.50
CA GLY A 310 -7.54 32.89 8.25
C GLY A 310 -8.61 31.83 8.49
N ALA A 311 -8.43 30.95 9.48
CA ALA A 311 -9.46 29.98 9.86
C ALA A 311 -10.68 30.67 10.49
N VAL A 312 -10.48 31.68 11.34
CA VAL A 312 -11.57 32.51 11.87
C VAL A 312 -12.37 33.14 10.73
N ARG A 313 -11.69 33.75 9.73
CA ARG A 313 -12.37 34.28 8.53
C ARG A 313 -13.11 33.21 7.76
N ALA A 314 -12.54 32.01 7.59
CA ALA A 314 -13.23 30.91 6.95
C ALA A 314 -14.54 30.55 7.68
N TYR A 315 -14.53 30.41 9.02
CA TYR A 315 -15.77 30.16 9.77
C TYR A 315 -16.79 31.28 9.63
N VAL A 316 -16.37 32.53 9.68
CA VAL A 316 -17.26 33.69 9.56
C VAL A 316 -17.85 33.81 8.15
N ASN A 317 -17.01 33.77 7.11
CA ASN A 317 -17.41 34.08 5.75
C ASN A 317 -17.97 32.86 5.02
N ARG A 318 -17.30 31.70 5.11
CA ARG A 318 -17.73 30.46 4.43
C ARG A 318 -18.88 29.78 5.14
N TYR A 319 -18.88 29.74 6.47
CA TYR A 319 -19.84 28.94 7.24
C TYR A 319 -20.85 29.77 8.02
N ALA A 320 -20.72 31.11 8.01
CA ALA A 320 -21.57 32.01 8.78
C ALA A 320 -21.58 31.67 10.28
N VAL A 321 -20.42 31.34 10.84
CA VAL A 321 -20.23 31.00 12.26
C VAL A 321 -19.29 32.00 12.91
N LEU A 322 -19.68 32.54 14.05
CA LEU A 322 -18.79 33.30 14.94
C LEU A 322 -18.08 32.34 15.90
N PRO A 323 -16.76 32.09 15.79
CA PRO A 323 -16.08 31.18 16.72
C PRO A 323 -16.08 31.68 18.18
N GLY A 324 -16.18 33.00 18.37
CA GLY A 324 -16.39 33.67 19.65
C GLY A 324 -17.10 35.01 19.46
N ARG A 325 -17.54 35.62 20.56
CA ARG A 325 -18.29 36.89 20.58
C ARG A 325 -17.42 38.09 20.91
N GLU A 326 -16.37 37.88 21.70
CA GLU A 326 -15.43 38.92 22.12
C GLU A 326 -14.02 38.47 21.75
N ALA A 327 -13.49 39.09 20.69
CA ALA A 327 -12.26 38.66 20.06
C ALA A 327 -11.10 39.61 20.36
N VAL A 328 -9.91 39.03 20.51
CA VAL A 328 -8.63 39.72 20.36
C VAL A 328 -7.95 39.19 19.11
N VAL A 329 -7.35 40.07 18.33
CA VAL A 329 -6.53 39.70 17.17
C VAL A 329 -5.07 39.91 17.52
N PHE A 330 -4.25 38.85 17.49
CA PHE A 330 -2.80 38.94 17.61
C PHE A 330 -2.17 38.68 16.26
N THR A 331 -1.66 39.72 15.62
CA THR A 331 -1.17 39.62 14.25
C THR A 331 0.20 40.23 14.11
N SER A 332 1.01 39.66 13.23
CA SER A 332 2.28 40.22 12.81
C SER A 332 2.27 40.61 11.32
N SER A 333 1.08 40.72 10.73
CA SER A 333 0.87 41.02 9.31
C SER A 333 -0.44 41.75 9.05
N ASP A 334 -0.59 42.35 7.87
CA ASP A 334 -1.82 43.06 7.50
C ASP A 334 -3.04 42.13 7.37
N ASP A 335 -2.81 40.83 7.17
CA ASP A 335 -3.88 39.82 7.02
C ASP A 335 -4.72 39.64 8.31
N GLY A 336 -4.12 39.82 9.49
CA GLY A 336 -4.88 39.81 10.74
C GLY A 336 -5.85 40.99 10.86
N TRP A 337 -5.52 42.14 10.25
CA TRP A 337 -6.41 43.30 10.23
C TRP A 337 -7.64 43.06 9.34
N ALA A 338 -7.50 42.27 8.27
CA ALA A 338 -8.65 41.80 7.49
C ALA A 338 -9.58 40.91 8.34
N THR A 339 -9.02 40.05 9.19
CA THR A 339 -9.81 39.24 10.14
C THR A 339 -10.56 40.09 11.15
N MET A 340 -9.93 41.14 11.67
CA MET A 340 -10.58 42.12 12.56
C MET A 340 -11.80 42.77 11.90
N ARG A 341 -11.64 43.24 10.66
CA ARG A 341 -12.74 43.84 9.88
C ARG A 341 -13.91 42.89 9.72
N ASP A 342 -13.63 41.64 9.34
CA ASP A 342 -14.67 40.66 9.03
C ASP A 342 -15.41 40.19 10.30
N LEU A 343 -14.70 40.05 11.43
CA LEU A 343 -15.31 39.80 12.74
C LEU A 343 -16.26 40.92 13.16
N ALA A 344 -15.81 42.18 13.05
CA ALA A 344 -16.63 43.34 13.39
C ALA A 344 -17.86 43.44 12.46
N ALA A 345 -17.68 43.22 11.16
CA ALA A 345 -18.78 43.20 10.18
C ALA A 345 -19.79 42.07 10.43
N ALA A 346 -19.35 40.95 11.03
CA ALA A 346 -20.20 39.85 11.45
C ALA A 346 -20.86 40.06 12.84
N GLY A 347 -20.60 41.21 13.49
CA GLY A 347 -21.21 41.58 14.77
C GLY A 347 -20.49 41.05 16.01
N ALA A 348 -19.25 40.55 15.89
CA ALA A 348 -18.42 40.25 17.04
C ALA A 348 -17.81 41.54 17.63
N LYS A 349 -17.67 41.60 18.96
CA LYS A 349 -16.93 42.67 19.63
C LYS A 349 -15.44 42.39 19.48
N VAL A 350 -14.71 43.26 18.77
CA VAL A 350 -13.25 43.21 18.76
C VAL A 350 -12.74 44.06 19.93
N ALA A 351 -12.27 43.40 21.00
CA ALA A 351 -11.78 44.09 22.18
C ALA A 351 -10.43 44.77 21.92
N ALA A 352 -9.53 44.08 21.22
CA ALA A 352 -8.21 44.62 20.91
C ALA A 352 -7.59 43.99 19.66
N ILE A 353 -6.69 44.74 19.03
CA ILE A 353 -5.70 44.23 18.08
C ILE A 353 -4.29 44.47 18.64
N VAL A 354 -3.49 43.41 18.66
CA VAL A 354 -2.13 43.38 19.19
C VAL A 354 -1.21 43.14 18.02
N ASP A 355 -0.38 44.12 17.71
CA ASP A 355 0.55 44.08 16.58
C ASP A 355 1.97 44.36 17.10
N PRO A 356 2.94 43.44 16.90
CA PRO A 356 4.32 43.65 17.33
C PRO A 356 5.02 44.71 16.49
N ARG A 357 4.46 45.12 15.34
CA ARG A 357 4.98 46.23 14.54
C ARG A 357 4.64 47.55 15.21
N VAL A 358 5.60 48.47 15.21
CA VAL A 358 5.42 49.82 15.77
C VAL A 358 4.73 50.74 14.77
N GLU A 359 5.12 50.62 13.50
CA GLU A 359 4.55 51.39 12.40
C GLU A 359 3.41 50.59 11.77
N ILE A 360 2.20 51.14 11.88
CA ILE A 360 0.97 50.57 11.33
C ILE A 360 0.40 51.56 10.31
N ASP A 361 -0.06 51.03 9.17
CA ASP A 361 -0.68 51.84 8.12
C ASP A 361 -1.85 52.69 8.65
N ALA A 362 -1.92 53.95 8.18
CA ALA A 362 -2.92 54.90 8.65
C ALA A 362 -4.36 54.44 8.36
N GLY A 363 -4.58 53.73 7.26
CA GLY A 363 -5.87 53.14 6.91
C GLY A 363 -6.30 52.05 7.89
N LEU A 364 -5.35 51.22 8.35
CA LEU A 364 -5.59 50.20 9.37
C LEU A 364 -5.88 50.82 10.75
N MET A 365 -5.17 51.89 11.12
CA MET A 365 -5.46 52.63 12.35
C MET A 365 -6.85 53.29 12.32
N ALA A 366 -7.23 53.84 11.17
CA ALA A 366 -8.58 54.41 10.96
C ALA A 366 -9.66 53.31 11.02
N LEU A 367 -9.38 52.10 10.53
CA LEU A 367 -10.27 50.96 10.64
C LEU A 367 -10.49 50.55 12.10
N ALA A 368 -9.43 50.38 12.90
CA ALA A 368 -9.57 50.05 14.33
C ALA A 368 -10.37 51.11 15.09
N SER A 369 -10.11 52.39 14.81
CA SER A 369 -10.85 53.51 15.41
C SER A 369 -12.35 53.45 15.08
N ARG A 370 -12.69 53.09 13.84
CA ARG A 370 -14.10 52.96 13.38
C ARG A 370 -14.80 51.76 14.00
N ILE A 371 -14.08 50.66 14.23
CA ILE A 371 -14.60 49.46 14.90
C ILE A 371 -14.70 49.66 16.42
N GLY A 372 -13.91 50.59 16.98
CA GLY A 372 -13.77 50.77 18.43
C GLY A 372 -12.84 49.74 19.08
N ALA A 373 -11.92 49.15 18.32
CA ALA A 373 -10.94 48.19 18.83
C ALA A 373 -9.74 48.92 19.44
N GLN A 374 -9.29 48.50 20.62
CA GLN A 374 -8.07 49.03 21.22
C GLN A 374 -6.84 48.53 20.45
N VAL A 375 -5.96 49.45 20.01
CA VAL A 375 -4.74 49.09 19.30
C VAL A 375 -3.56 49.04 20.27
N PHE A 376 -2.84 47.92 20.29
CA PHE A 376 -1.57 47.74 20.99
C PHE A 376 -0.44 47.52 19.98
N ALA A 377 0.09 48.61 19.43
CA ALA A 377 1.26 48.59 18.55
C ALA A 377 2.55 48.30 19.34
N GLY A 378 3.54 47.68 18.71
CA GLY A 378 4.79 47.26 19.37
C GLY A 378 4.60 46.27 20.53
N SER A 379 3.47 45.57 20.59
CA SER A 379 3.07 44.74 21.74
C SER A 379 2.85 43.28 21.33
N VAL A 380 2.89 42.37 22.30
CA VAL A 380 2.68 40.93 22.06
C VAL A 380 1.69 40.34 23.06
N VAL A 381 0.97 39.29 22.65
CA VAL A 381 0.25 38.45 23.61
C VAL A 381 1.26 37.55 24.32
N SER A 382 1.50 37.79 25.62
CA SER A 382 2.45 37.02 26.43
C SER A 382 1.85 35.71 26.94
N SER A 383 0.53 35.66 27.16
CA SER A 383 -0.18 34.43 27.52
C SER A 383 -1.66 34.46 27.14
N ALA A 384 -2.21 33.28 26.84
CA ALA A 384 -3.64 33.02 26.79
C ALA A 384 -4.02 32.07 27.93
N SER A 385 -5.13 32.36 28.62
CA SER A 385 -5.58 31.57 29.76
C SER A 385 -7.06 31.22 29.67
N GLY A 386 -7.41 30.10 30.28
CA GLY A 386 -8.78 29.67 30.44
C GLY A 386 -8.86 28.24 30.97
N GLY A 387 -10.01 27.88 31.55
CA GLY A 387 -10.26 26.53 32.07
C GLY A 387 -10.45 25.51 30.95
N ARG A 388 -11.68 25.44 30.41
CA ARG A 388 -12.04 24.57 29.27
C ARG A 388 -12.11 25.31 27.93
N ALA A 389 -12.06 26.64 27.99
CA ALA A 389 -12.04 27.55 26.86
C ALA A 389 -11.36 28.84 27.31
N LEU A 390 -10.87 29.63 26.34
CA LEU A 390 -10.28 30.93 26.54
C LEU A 390 -11.25 31.86 27.28
N ASP A 391 -10.76 32.53 28.31
CA ASP A 391 -11.48 33.60 29.02
C ASP A 391 -10.74 34.95 29.00
N ARG A 392 -9.42 34.91 28.76
CA ARG A 392 -8.57 36.09 28.87
C ARG A 392 -7.23 35.90 28.15
N VAL A 393 -6.70 37.00 27.67
CA VAL A 393 -5.32 37.13 27.20
C VAL A 393 -4.57 38.18 28.00
N THR A 394 -3.25 38.00 28.11
CA THR A 394 -2.34 38.99 28.70
C THR A 394 -1.46 39.55 27.59
N ILE A 395 -1.46 40.87 27.46
CA ILE A 395 -0.68 41.63 26.50
C ILE A 395 0.49 42.24 27.24
N ARG A 396 1.67 42.18 26.64
CA ARG A 396 2.87 42.83 27.13
C ARG A 396 3.34 43.86 26.12
N ASP A 397 3.48 45.10 26.56
CA ASP A 397 4.00 46.19 25.74
C ASP A 397 5.53 46.19 25.66
N ALA A 398 6.09 47.09 24.86
CA ALA A 398 7.54 47.24 24.67
C ALA A 398 8.30 47.63 25.96
N SER A 399 7.61 48.22 26.95
CA SER A 399 8.20 48.55 28.26
C SER A 399 8.23 47.35 29.22
N GLY A 400 7.58 46.24 28.85
CA GLY A 400 7.44 45.05 29.67
C GLY A 400 6.21 45.08 30.59
N ARG A 401 5.37 46.12 30.53
CA ARG A 401 4.14 46.19 31.31
C ARG A 401 3.10 45.21 30.76
N GLU A 402 2.45 44.48 31.66
CA GLU A 402 1.39 43.53 31.29
C GLU A 402 0.00 44.09 31.58
N GLN A 403 -0.93 43.85 30.65
CA GLN A 403 -2.36 44.15 30.79
C GLN A 403 -3.17 42.94 30.36
N SER A 404 -4.20 42.60 31.13
CA SER A 404 -5.12 41.52 30.80
C SER A 404 -6.40 42.03 30.12
N ILE A 405 -6.88 41.31 29.10
CA ILE A 405 -8.13 41.59 28.38
C ILE A 405 -9.00 40.34 28.35
N ALA A 406 -10.24 40.47 28.82
CA ALA A 406 -11.23 39.39 28.73
C ALA A 406 -11.63 39.17 27.26
N CYS A 407 -11.60 37.91 26.82
CA CYS A 407 -12.00 37.53 25.47
C CYS A 407 -12.28 36.03 25.42
N ASP A 408 -13.06 35.63 24.45
CA ASP A 408 -13.49 34.25 24.26
C ASP A 408 -12.99 33.65 22.93
N LEU A 409 -12.33 34.49 22.11
CA LEU A 409 -11.63 34.16 20.88
C LEU A 409 -10.31 34.95 20.79
N LEU A 410 -9.22 34.25 20.45
CA LEU A 410 -7.95 34.86 20.04
C LEU A 410 -7.63 34.41 18.62
N ALA A 411 -7.70 35.32 17.67
CA ALA A 411 -7.30 35.10 16.28
C ALA A 411 -5.81 35.42 16.10
N VAL A 412 -5.01 34.46 15.64
CA VAL A 412 -3.55 34.57 15.53
C VAL A 412 -3.13 34.53 14.07
N SER A 413 -2.34 35.52 13.63
CA SER A 413 -1.83 35.57 12.25
C SER A 413 -0.35 35.91 12.20
N ASN A 414 0.44 35.08 11.52
CA ASN A 414 1.90 35.20 11.45
C ASN A 414 2.43 35.03 10.02
N GLY A 415 1.63 35.37 9.01
CA GLY A 415 1.90 35.12 7.61
C GLY A 415 1.76 33.64 7.22
N TRP A 416 2.26 33.29 6.03
CA TRP A 416 1.90 32.06 5.31
C TRP A 416 3.12 31.27 4.84
N ASN A 417 3.00 29.95 4.81
CA ASN A 417 4.00 29.03 4.27
C ASN A 417 3.49 28.41 2.96
N PRO A 418 4.15 28.63 1.82
CA PRO A 418 3.82 27.94 0.57
C PRO A 418 3.73 26.42 0.74
N THR A 419 2.81 25.77 0.02
CA THR A 419 2.65 24.31 0.08
C THR A 419 3.74 23.61 -0.76
N LEU A 420 4.82 23.17 -0.10
CA LEU A 420 6.02 22.60 -0.77
C LEU A 420 6.00 21.08 -0.98
N HIS A 421 5.00 20.39 -0.44
CA HIS A 421 5.01 18.92 -0.29
C HIS A 421 5.22 18.19 -1.63
N LEU A 422 4.53 18.60 -2.69
CA LEU A 422 4.61 17.97 -4.00
C LEU A 422 5.85 18.40 -4.80
N THR A 423 6.46 19.54 -4.48
CA THR A 423 7.68 20.03 -5.14
C THR A 423 8.95 19.49 -4.52
N SER A 424 8.93 19.10 -3.24
CA SER A 424 10.16 18.83 -2.46
C SER A 424 10.36 17.37 -2.05
N HIS A 425 9.37 16.48 -2.23
CA HIS A 425 9.49 15.08 -1.80
C HIS A 425 10.38 14.19 -2.70
N GLN A 426 10.81 14.70 -3.86
CA GLN A 426 11.81 14.08 -4.74
C GLN A 426 13.22 14.66 -4.54
N ASN A 427 13.59 14.99 -3.29
CA ASN A 427 14.88 15.58 -2.90
C ASN A 427 15.18 17.00 -3.43
N SER A 428 14.22 17.66 -4.08
CA SER A 428 14.34 19.08 -4.41
C SER A 428 14.31 19.94 -3.15
N ARG A 429 15.37 20.72 -2.94
CA ARG A 429 15.47 21.62 -1.79
C ARG A 429 14.68 22.90 -2.02
N PRO A 430 13.79 23.30 -1.10
CA PRO A 430 13.14 24.60 -1.19
C PRO A 430 14.14 25.73 -0.89
N VAL A 431 13.82 26.94 -1.34
CA VAL A 431 14.66 28.14 -1.23
C VAL A 431 13.99 29.12 -0.28
N TRP A 432 14.76 29.78 0.58
CA TRP A 432 14.22 30.80 1.48
C TRP A 432 14.04 32.14 0.74
N ASP A 433 12.86 32.73 0.85
CA ASP A 433 12.53 34.06 0.33
C ASP A 433 12.39 35.04 1.52
N GLU A 434 13.32 35.99 1.61
CA GLU A 434 13.36 36.98 2.69
C GLU A 434 12.22 37.99 2.62
N ALA A 435 11.66 38.26 1.44
CA ALA A 435 10.60 39.26 1.28
C ALA A 435 9.29 38.80 1.93
N ILE A 436 9.08 37.49 1.98
CA ILE A 436 7.88 36.86 2.56
C ILE A 436 8.17 36.00 3.79
N HIS A 437 9.45 35.90 4.18
CA HIS A 437 9.96 35.09 5.27
C HIS A 437 9.46 33.64 5.23
N ALA A 438 9.53 33.00 4.06
CA ALA A 438 9.05 31.64 3.87
C ALA A 438 9.91 30.87 2.88
N PHE A 439 9.81 29.54 2.93
CA PHE A 439 10.40 28.69 1.91
C PHE A 439 9.47 28.63 0.68
N VAL A 440 10.02 28.87 -0.50
CA VAL A 440 9.39 28.71 -1.81
C VAL A 440 9.97 27.50 -2.55
N PRO A 441 9.28 26.97 -3.56
CA PRO A 441 9.78 25.85 -4.35
C PRO A 441 11.13 26.19 -5.02
N GLY A 442 12.08 25.25 -4.98
CA GLY A 442 13.40 25.38 -5.61
C GLY A 442 13.45 24.75 -7.00
N GLN A 443 14.30 23.74 -7.21
CA GLN A 443 14.32 22.97 -8.45
C GLN A 443 13.05 22.12 -8.59
N MET A 444 12.34 22.23 -9.71
CA MET A 444 11.06 21.52 -9.90
C MET A 444 11.24 20.11 -10.48
N PRO A 445 10.37 19.15 -10.08
CA PRO A 445 10.21 17.90 -10.83
C PRO A 445 9.92 18.18 -12.31
N ALA A 446 10.44 17.34 -13.20
CA ALA A 446 10.25 17.51 -14.63
C ALA A 446 8.76 17.56 -15.00
N GLY A 447 8.35 18.60 -15.75
CA GLY A 447 6.98 18.80 -16.19
C GLY A 447 6.02 19.40 -15.15
N LEU A 448 6.48 19.68 -13.92
CA LEU A 448 5.71 20.37 -12.89
C LEU A 448 6.12 21.84 -12.81
N SER A 449 5.14 22.75 -12.90
CA SER A 449 5.31 24.16 -12.54
C SER A 449 4.47 24.50 -11.30
N VAL A 450 4.62 25.73 -10.79
CA VAL A 450 3.93 26.21 -9.59
C VAL A 450 3.35 27.59 -9.83
N ALA A 451 2.17 27.86 -9.27
CA ALA A 451 1.45 29.12 -9.45
C ALA A 451 0.86 29.64 -8.14
N GLY A 452 0.70 30.97 -8.05
CA GLY A 452 -0.01 31.64 -6.97
C GLY A 452 0.74 31.58 -5.63
N SER A 453 0.02 31.44 -4.52
CA SER A 453 0.65 31.48 -3.19
C SER A 453 1.61 30.32 -2.94
N ALA A 454 1.47 29.21 -3.65
CA ALA A 454 2.45 28.11 -3.64
C ALA A 454 3.80 28.54 -4.26
N ALA A 455 3.80 29.54 -5.13
CA ALA A 455 4.98 30.18 -5.72
C ALA A 455 5.44 31.45 -4.97
N GLY A 456 4.86 31.76 -3.81
CA GLY A 456 5.13 32.98 -3.06
C GLY A 456 4.43 34.24 -3.61
N ARG A 457 3.39 34.08 -4.44
CA ARG A 457 2.54 35.17 -4.93
C ARG A 457 1.31 35.30 -4.02
N PHE A 458 1.40 36.17 -3.01
CA PHE A 458 0.36 36.24 -1.98
C PHE A 458 -0.81 37.15 -2.31
N SER A 459 -0.68 38.06 -3.28
CA SER A 459 -1.83 38.87 -3.67
C SER A 459 -2.80 38.17 -4.58
N LEU A 460 -4.09 38.50 -4.47
CA LEU A 460 -5.12 37.92 -5.33
C LEU A 460 -4.85 38.24 -6.80
N ALA A 461 -4.47 39.48 -7.11
CA ALA A 461 -4.10 39.88 -8.47
C ALA A 461 -2.89 39.11 -9.01
N GLN A 462 -1.83 38.96 -8.20
CA GLN A 462 -0.66 38.19 -8.59
C GLN A 462 -1.01 36.71 -8.80
N ALA A 463 -1.82 36.12 -7.92
CA ALA A 463 -2.21 34.72 -8.03
C ALA A 463 -3.03 34.42 -9.30
N LEU A 464 -3.98 35.30 -9.65
CA LEU A 464 -4.77 35.18 -10.88
C LEU A 464 -3.90 35.32 -12.13
N ALA A 465 -3.04 36.33 -12.18
CA ALA A 465 -2.15 36.57 -13.32
C ALA A 465 -1.13 35.44 -13.51
N ASP A 466 -0.52 34.99 -12.41
CA ASP A 466 0.47 33.91 -12.42
C ASP A 466 -0.15 32.57 -12.82
N GLY A 467 -1.35 32.26 -12.31
CA GLY A 467 -2.11 31.08 -12.71
C GLY A 467 -2.44 31.07 -14.21
N ALA A 468 -2.99 32.17 -14.73
CA ALA A 468 -3.30 32.30 -16.16
C ALA A 468 -2.07 32.11 -17.06
N ARG A 469 -0.93 32.69 -16.67
CA ARG A 469 0.34 32.53 -17.38
C ARG A 469 0.80 31.07 -17.38
N GLN A 470 0.85 30.44 -16.21
CA GLN A 470 1.27 29.03 -16.09
C GLN A 470 0.36 28.08 -16.86
N GLY A 471 -0.96 28.32 -16.86
CA GLY A 471 -1.92 27.56 -17.66
C GLY A 471 -1.68 27.68 -19.16
N THR A 472 -1.35 28.89 -19.63
CA THR A 472 -1.03 29.16 -21.05
C THR A 472 0.27 28.47 -21.45
N GLU A 473 1.33 28.63 -20.65
CA GLU A 473 2.65 28.00 -20.89
C GLU A 473 2.54 26.48 -20.92
N ALA A 474 1.82 25.87 -19.97
CA ALA A 474 1.62 24.42 -19.92
C ALA A 474 0.86 23.89 -21.14
N ALA A 475 -0.13 24.64 -21.65
CA ALA A 475 -0.85 24.27 -22.86
C ALA A 475 0.03 24.36 -24.12
N ILE A 476 0.85 25.40 -24.23
CA ILE A 476 1.83 25.58 -25.32
C ILE A 476 2.83 24.42 -25.34
N ASP A 477 3.38 24.07 -24.18
CA ASP A 477 4.31 22.95 -24.01
C ASP A 477 3.69 21.60 -24.41
N CYS A 478 2.37 21.48 -24.33
CA CYS A 478 1.61 20.31 -24.76
C CYS A 478 1.23 20.33 -26.24
N GLY A 479 1.60 21.36 -26.99
CA GLY A 479 1.38 21.51 -28.43
C GLY A 479 0.11 22.30 -28.81
N PHE A 480 -0.51 23.01 -27.87
CA PHE A 480 -1.70 23.82 -28.14
C PHE A 480 -1.33 25.28 -28.41
N ALA A 481 -1.99 25.90 -29.38
CA ALA A 481 -1.77 27.32 -29.66
C ALA A 481 -2.24 28.18 -28.48
N ALA A 482 -1.46 29.21 -28.15
CA ALA A 482 -1.92 30.26 -27.25
C ALA A 482 -3.17 30.91 -27.86
N LYS A 483 -4.33 30.76 -27.20
CA LYS A 483 -5.44 31.67 -27.46
C LYS A 483 -5.15 33.01 -26.77
N ALA A 484 -5.89 34.05 -27.14
CA ALA A 484 -5.70 35.41 -26.60
C ALA A 484 -5.46 35.37 -25.08
N GLU A 485 -4.38 36.02 -24.63
CA GLU A 485 -4.00 36.08 -23.22
C GLU A 485 -5.20 36.51 -22.36
N LEU A 486 -5.40 35.84 -21.22
CA LEU A 486 -6.40 36.27 -20.25
C LEU A 486 -6.00 37.67 -19.75
N PRO A 487 -6.84 38.70 -19.91
CA PRO A 487 -6.49 40.04 -19.47
C PRO A 487 -6.24 40.06 -17.95
N PRO A 488 -5.25 40.83 -17.47
CA PRO A 488 -5.01 40.98 -16.04
C PRO A 488 -6.29 41.43 -15.34
N ARG A 489 -6.68 40.70 -14.30
CA ARG A 489 -7.87 41.00 -13.51
C ARG A 489 -7.54 42.08 -12.48
N LYS A 490 -8.44 43.06 -12.31
CA LYS A 490 -8.28 44.10 -11.28
C LYS A 490 -8.87 43.60 -9.98
N THR A 491 -8.18 43.79 -8.87
CA THR A 491 -8.68 43.43 -7.53
C THR A 491 -8.67 44.62 -6.59
N ASP A 492 -9.42 44.55 -5.51
CA ASP A 492 -9.35 45.53 -4.43
C ASP A 492 -7.95 45.56 -3.78
N PRO A 493 -7.50 46.71 -3.25
CA PRO A 493 -6.19 46.84 -2.62
C PRO A 493 -6.00 45.91 -1.43
N GLU A 494 -4.78 45.44 -1.23
CA GLU A 494 -4.41 44.57 -0.12
C GLU A 494 -3.03 44.90 0.43
N GLY A 495 -2.91 44.83 1.75
CA GLY A 495 -1.64 44.93 2.45
C GLY A 495 -1.01 43.55 2.59
N ILE A 496 0.29 43.48 2.33
CA ILE A 496 1.10 42.25 2.47
C ILE A 496 2.25 42.45 3.46
N ALA A 497 2.25 43.54 4.24
CA ALA A 497 3.32 43.80 5.18
C ALA A 497 3.32 42.72 6.29
N LEU A 498 4.52 42.27 6.65
CA LEU A 498 4.75 41.14 7.55
C LEU A 498 6.04 41.37 8.34
N SER A 499 6.01 41.08 9.63
CA SER A 499 7.20 40.98 10.49
C SER A 499 7.03 39.80 11.44
N PRO A 500 7.49 38.59 11.06
CA PRO A 500 7.08 37.36 11.73
C PRO A 500 7.57 37.30 13.18
N VAL A 501 6.73 36.74 14.05
CA VAL A 501 7.08 36.43 15.45
C VAL A 501 7.13 34.92 15.62
N TRP A 502 8.34 34.37 15.74
CA TRP A 502 8.52 32.92 15.86
C TRP A 502 8.16 32.40 17.25
N ARG A 503 8.54 33.13 18.30
CA ARG A 503 8.15 32.84 19.69
C ARG A 503 8.12 34.08 20.58
N VAL A 504 7.20 34.09 21.54
CA VAL A 504 7.12 35.11 22.61
C VAL A 504 7.74 34.56 23.89
N LYS A 505 8.88 35.13 24.31
CA LYS A 505 9.62 34.69 25.49
C LYS A 505 9.02 35.22 26.81
N GLY A 506 9.28 34.50 27.91
CA GLY A 506 8.99 34.95 29.27
C GLY A 506 7.52 34.85 29.71
N GLY A 507 6.64 34.23 28.91
CA GLY A 507 5.26 33.96 29.31
C GLY A 507 5.17 32.85 30.38
N LYS A 508 4.17 32.96 31.27
CA LYS A 508 3.89 31.93 32.29
C LYS A 508 3.01 30.82 31.67
N GLY A 509 3.59 29.66 31.37
CA GLY A 509 2.85 28.50 30.86
C GLY A 509 3.66 27.63 29.91
N LYS A 510 2.98 26.75 29.16
CA LYS A 510 3.54 25.96 28.06
C LYS A 510 3.28 26.71 26.75
N ALA A 511 4.30 26.85 25.89
CA ALA A 511 4.16 27.43 24.56
C ALA A 511 4.39 26.33 23.52
N PHE A 512 3.34 25.94 22.80
CA PHE A 512 3.37 24.81 21.88
C PHE A 512 3.91 25.20 20.51
N VAL A 513 4.83 24.37 20.00
CA VAL A 513 5.35 24.41 18.63
C VAL A 513 4.63 23.37 17.79
N ASP A 514 4.52 22.14 18.29
CA ASP A 514 3.69 21.08 17.70
C ASP A 514 2.52 20.77 18.62
N PHE A 515 1.34 21.10 18.13
CA PHE A 515 0.11 20.95 18.88
C PHE A 515 -0.25 19.49 19.10
N GLN A 516 -0.15 18.64 18.08
CA GLN A 516 -0.69 17.29 18.14
C GLN A 516 0.21 16.35 18.96
N ASN A 517 1.53 16.50 18.82
CA ASN A 517 2.51 15.72 19.57
C ASN A 517 2.94 16.37 20.90
N ASP A 518 2.30 17.47 21.30
CA ASP A 518 2.58 18.18 22.56
C ASP A 518 4.05 18.66 22.68
N VAL A 519 4.68 19.09 21.58
CA VAL A 519 6.05 19.62 21.58
C VAL A 519 6.02 21.11 21.89
N THR A 520 6.80 21.52 22.90
CA THR A 520 6.91 22.92 23.34
C THR A 520 8.22 23.57 22.88
N ASP A 521 8.29 24.90 22.99
CA ASP A 521 9.52 25.66 22.78
C ASP A 521 10.66 25.17 23.68
N LYS A 522 10.35 24.83 24.94
CA LYS A 522 11.30 24.25 25.90
C LYS A 522 11.81 22.87 25.50
N ASP A 523 11.03 22.07 24.77
CA ASP A 523 11.50 20.79 24.24
C ASP A 523 12.53 21.01 23.11
N VAL A 524 12.38 22.08 22.31
CA VAL A 524 13.38 22.49 21.31
C VAL A 524 14.66 22.98 21.99
N GLU A 525 14.53 23.78 23.06
CA GLU A 525 15.68 24.21 23.89
C GLU A 525 16.41 23.03 24.52
N LEU A 526 15.67 22.06 25.06
CA LEU A 526 16.23 20.83 25.62
C LEU A 526 16.98 20.04 24.54
N ALA A 527 16.39 19.86 23.36
CA ALA A 527 17.02 19.16 22.25
C ALA A 527 18.35 19.83 21.83
N ALA A 528 18.37 21.17 21.71
CA ALA A 528 19.57 21.93 21.40
C ALA A 528 20.65 21.77 22.49
N ARG A 529 20.25 21.84 23.77
CA ARG A 529 21.14 21.65 24.93
C ARG A 529 21.74 20.25 24.99
N GLU A 530 20.98 19.23 24.63
CA GLU A 530 21.43 17.82 24.60
C GLU A 530 22.17 17.46 23.29
N GLY A 531 22.38 18.42 22.37
CA GLY A 531 23.19 18.22 21.17
C GLY A 531 22.42 17.78 19.92
N PHE A 532 21.09 17.67 19.97
CA PHE A 532 20.23 17.35 18.83
C PHE A 532 19.95 18.58 17.94
N LYS A 533 21.03 19.19 17.42
CA LYS A 533 21.00 20.45 16.66
C LYS A 533 20.57 20.30 15.20
N PRO A 534 20.94 19.24 14.45
CA PRO A 534 20.40 19.03 13.10
C PRO A 534 18.88 18.88 13.13
N VAL A 535 18.14 19.47 12.18
CA VAL A 535 16.67 19.42 12.19
C VAL A 535 16.12 18.00 12.21
N GLU A 536 16.75 17.07 11.50
CA GLU A 536 16.34 15.68 11.46
C GLU A 536 16.51 14.99 12.85
N HIS A 537 17.50 15.41 13.65
CA HIS A 537 17.65 14.98 15.04
C HIS A 537 16.62 15.64 15.95
N LEU A 538 16.39 16.95 15.81
CA LEU A 538 15.33 17.67 16.53
C LEU A 538 13.98 16.97 16.33
N LYS A 539 13.61 16.69 15.08
CA LYS A 539 12.40 15.96 14.68
C LYS A 539 12.29 14.60 15.40
N ARG A 540 13.32 13.75 15.30
CA ARG A 540 13.29 12.40 15.89
C ARG A 540 13.28 12.41 17.42
N TYR A 541 14.01 13.34 18.02
CA TYR A 541 14.15 13.43 19.47
C TYR A 541 12.86 13.97 20.13
N THR A 542 12.25 14.99 19.52
CA THR A 542 11.08 15.66 20.08
C THR A 542 9.75 15.14 19.54
N THR A 543 9.75 14.44 18.41
CA THR A 543 8.59 14.10 17.57
C THR A 543 7.92 15.27 16.83
N LEU A 544 8.59 16.43 16.77
CA LEU A 544 8.17 17.61 16.00
C LEU A 544 7.85 17.23 14.54
N GLY A 545 6.63 17.54 14.08
CA GLY A 545 6.22 17.35 12.68
C GLY A 545 6.03 15.88 12.28
N MET A 546 5.91 14.96 13.24
CA MET A 546 5.66 13.52 12.99
C MET A 546 4.20 13.10 13.16
N ALA A 547 3.31 14.04 13.50
CA ALA A 547 1.88 13.82 13.71
C ALA A 547 1.10 13.61 12.39
N THR A 548 -0.21 13.40 12.47
CA THR A 548 -1.06 13.13 11.27
C THR A 548 -1.21 14.33 10.35
N ASP A 549 -0.94 15.53 10.84
CA ASP A 549 -0.84 16.77 10.06
C ASP A 549 0.51 16.90 9.32
N GLN A 550 1.52 16.10 9.69
CA GLN A 550 2.88 16.10 9.15
C GLN A 550 3.60 17.46 9.31
N GLY A 551 3.29 18.18 10.38
CA GLY A 551 3.96 19.43 10.74
C GLY A 551 3.62 20.62 9.84
N LYS A 552 2.45 20.61 9.19
CA LYS A 552 1.93 21.72 8.37
C LYS A 552 1.94 23.06 9.11
N THR A 553 1.65 23.04 10.42
CA THR A 553 1.67 24.25 11.27
C THR A 553 2.88 24.35 12.20
N SER A 554 3.68 23.28 12.37
CA SER A 554 4.72 23.22 13.42
C SER A 554 6.16 23.33 12.90
N ASN A 555 6.44 22.86 11.68
CA ASN A 555 7.82 22.69 11.20
C ASN A 555 8.61 24.01 11.17
N ILE A 556 8.07 25.06 10.54
CA ILE A 556 8.79 26.34 10.40
C ILE A 556 9.03 27.00 11.76
N ALA A 557 8.08 26.93 12.69
CA ALA A 557 8.27 27.46 14.04
C ALA A 557 9.39 26.73 14.78
N GLY A 558 9.43 25.39 14.72
CA GLY A 558 10.51 24.60 15.30
C GLY A 558 11.88 24.91 14.68
N LEU A 559 11.92 25.10 13.36
CA LEU A 559 13.12 25.50 12.62
C LEU A 559 13.63 26.87 13.05
N ALA A 560 12.74 27.87 13.13
CA ALA A 560 13.11 29.22 13.50
C ALA A 560 13.66 29.29 14.94
N ILE A 561 13.04 28.55 15.87
CA ILE A 561 13.54 28.45 17.25
C ILE A 561 14.91 27.75 17.28
N MET A 562 15.11 26.67 16.53
CA MET A 562 16.40 25.99 16.46
C MET A 562 17.48 26.87 15.80
N ALA A 563 17.14 27.63 14.77
CA ALA A 563 18.03 28.60 14.14
C ALA A 563 18.49 29.67 15.15
N GLU A 564 17.55 30.22 15.92
CA GLU A 564 17.83 31.16 17.01
C GLU A 564 18.78 30.54 18.05
N LEU A 565 18.51 29.32 18.52
CA LEU A 565 19.32 28.63 19.54
C LEU A 565 20.71 28.22 19.07
N THR A 566 20.91 28.08 17.76
CA THR A 566 22.19 27.67 17.17
C THR A 566 22.95 28.81 16.51
N ALA A 567 22.44 30.04 16.61
CA ALA A 567 22.97 31.24 15.96
C ALA A 567 23.17 31.05 14.44
N LYS A 568 22.19 30.38 13.80
CA LYS A 568 22.11 30.18 12.36
C LYS A 568 20.92 30.93 11.77
N THR A 569 20.94 31.15 10.47
CA THR A 569 19.75 31.55 9.72
C THR A 569 18.78 30.36 9.56
N ILE A 570 17.50 30.64 9.31
CA ILE A 570 16.50 29.61 9.03
C ILE A 570 16.91 28.71 7.85
N PRO A 571 17.37 29.23 6.69
CA PRO A 571 17.84 28.39 5.60
C PRO A 571 19.05 27.50 5.97
N GLU A 572 19.98 27.97 6.80
CA GLU A 572 21.15 27.17 7.23
C GLU A 572 20.81 26.03 8.18
N THR A 573 19.72 26.14 8.95
CA THR A 573 19.18 25.06 9.77
C THR A 573 18.59 23.93 8.91
N GLY A 574 18.11 24.26 7.71
CA GLY A 574 17.56 23.34 6.71
C GLY A 574 16.13 22.87 7.04
N THR A 575 15.44 22.30 6.05
CA THR A 575 14.10 21.71 6.23
C THR A 575 14.20 20.21 6.48
N THR A 576 13.13 19.60 7.02
CA THR A 576 13.01 18.14 7.03
C THR A 576 12.60 17.61 5.66
N ILE A 577 12.83 16.33 5.42
CA ILE A 577 12.42 15.67 4.16
C ILE A 577 10.89 15.59 4.09
N PHE A 578 10.32 16.10 2.99
CA PHE A 578 8.92 15.92 2.63
C PHE A 578 8.71 14.51 2.07
N ARG A 579 7.58 13.88 2.40
CA ARG A 579 7.21 12.54 1.90
C ARG A 579 5.73 12.51 1.53
N PRO A 580 5.35 11.75 0.49
CA PRO A 580 3.96 11.42 0.27
C PRO A 580 3.48 10.42 1.36
N PRO A 581 2.17 10.39 1.65
CA PRO A 581 1.13 11.19 1.03
C PRO A 581 1.02 12.61 1.65
N TYR A 582 0.61 13.62 0.86
CA TYR A 582 0.35 15.00 1.34
C TYR A 582 -0.58 15.03 2.57
N THR A 583 -1.64 14.22 2.52
CA THR A 583 -2.51 13.88 3.65
C THR A 583 -2.69 12.37 3.71
N PRO A 584 -2.90 11.78 4.90
CA PRO A 584 -3.22 10.36 5.06
C PRO A 584 -4.22 9.80 4.04
N VAL A 585 -3.92 8.61 3.52
CA VAL A 585 -4.75 7.85 2.57
C VAL A 585 -5.15 6.53 3.22
N ALA A 586 -6.41 6.12 3.06
CA ALA A 586 -6.87 4.83 3.54
C ALA A 586 -6.14 3.69 2.81
N ILE A 587 -5.68 2.67 3.54
CA ILE A 587 -5.00 1.51 2.95
C ILE A 587 -5.91 0.81 1.92
N GLY A 588 -7.23 0.76 2.19
CA GLY A 588 -8.22 0.21 1.26
C GLY A 588 -8.20 0.88 -0.11
N ALA A 589 -8.03 2.20 -0.19
CA ALA A 589 -7.94 2.92 -1.47
C ALA A 589 -6.69 2.48 -2.28
N LEU A 590 -5.56 2.25 -1.61
CA LEU A 590 -4.34 1.74 -2.26
C LEU A 590 -4.45 0.27 -2.68
N GLY A 591 -5.24 -0.53 -1.96
CA GLY A 591 -5.56 -1.92 -2.30
C GLY A 591 -6.51 -2.01 -3.51
N GLY A 592 -7.51 -1.13 -3.57
CA GLY A 592 -8.55 -1.16 -4.60
C GLY A 592 -9.35 -2.45 -4.54
N HIS A 593 -9.52 -3.11 -5.69
CA HIS A 593 -10.23 -4.39 -5.81
C HIS A 593 -9.38 -5.61 -5.44
N HIS A 594 -8.07 -5.46 -5.15
CA HIS A 594 -7.19 -6.59 -4.83
C HIS A 594 -7.38 -7.07 -3.37
N ARG A 595 -8.52 -7.69 -3.08
CA ARG A 595 -8.88 -8.25 -1.77
C ARG A 595 -9.52 -9.62 -1.90
N GLY A 596 -9.47 -10.43 -0.84
CA GLY A 596 -10.09 -11.76 -0.83
C GLY A 596 -9.58 -12.62 -1.99
N ARG A 597 -10.51 -13.20 -2.76
CA ARG A 597 -10.18 -14.04 -3.94
C ARG A 597 -9.61 -13.25 -5.12
N ASP A 598 -9.86 -11.94 -5.17
CA ASP A 598 -9.40 -11.05 -6.25
C ASP A 598 -8.01 -10.44 -5.96
N PHE A 599 -7.38 -10.82 -4.85
CA PHE A 599 -6.00 -10.40 -4.52
C PHE A 599 -5.01 -10.83 -5.60
N ARG A 600 -5.21 -12.01 -6.18
CA ARG A 600 -4.45 -12.55 -7.32
C ARG A 600 -5.36 -13.44 -8.18
N PRO A 601 -5.07 -13.60 -9.48
CA PRO A 601 -5.85 -14.50 -10.33
C PRO A 601 -5.85 -15.93 -9.80
N THR A 602 -7.02 -16.56 -9.81
CA THR A 602 -7.17 -18.01 -9.63
C THR A 602 -7.36 -18.66 -10.98
N ARG A 603 -6.53 -19.67 -11.29
CA ARG A 603 -6.56 -20.39 -12.57
C ARG A 603 -7.18 -21.76 -12.38
N LEU A 604 -8.11 -22.10 -13.26
CA LEU A 604 -8.85 -23.37 -13.25
C LEU A 604 -8.48 -24.16 -14.50
N ALA A 605 -8.09 -25.42 -14.33
CA ALA A 605 -7.81 -26.29 -15.48
C ALA A 605 -9.07 -26.55 -16.31
N PRO A 606 -8.98 -26.89 -17.61
CA PRO A 606 -10.14 -27.22 -18.44
C PRO A 606 -10.97 -28.42 -17.93
N THR A 607 -10.36 -29.22 -17.07
CA THR A 607 -10.88 -30.39 -16.34
C THR A 607 -11.51 -30.06 -14.98
N HIS A 608 -11.44 -28.79 -14.54
CA HIS A 608 -11.80 -28.40 -13.18
C HIS A 608 -13.27 -28.66 -12.85
N GLN A 609 -14.18 -28.39 -13.80
CA GLN A 609 -15.61 -28.64 -13.60
C GLN A 609 -15.88 -30.14 -13.38
N TRP A 610 -15.32 -31.00 -14.22
CA TRP A 610 -15.39 -32.45 -14.02
C TRP A 610 -14.86 -32.86 -12.63
N SER A 611 -13.71 -32.35 -12.21
CA SER A 611 -13.15 -32.66 -10.87
C SER A 611 -14.08 -32.20 -9.74
N GLN A 612 -14.70 -31.03 -9.87
CA GLN A 612 -15.68 -30.53 -8.90
C GLN A 612 -16.91 -31.45 -8.84
N ASP A 613 -17.43 -31.90 -9.98
CA ASP A 613 -18.56 -32.83 -10.06
C ASP A 613 -18.23 -34.17 -9.37
N GLN A 614 -16.96 -34.59 -9.37
CA GLN A 614 -16.48 -35.77 -8.66
C GLN A 614 -16.19 -35.52 -7.17
N GLY A 615 -16.48 -34.32 -6.65
CA GLY A 615 -16.26 -33.98 -5.25
C GLY A 615 -14.79 -33.78 -4.87
N ALA A 616 -13.92 -33.45 -5.81
CA ALA A 616 -12.50 -33.25 -5.55
C ALA A 616 -12.25 -32.19 -4.47
N VAL A 617 -11.27 -32.47 -3.61
CA VAL A 617 -10.65 -31.46 -2.75
C VAL A 617 -9.50 -30.84 -3.51
N PHE A 618 -9.38 -29.51 -3.50
CA PHE A 618 -8.38 -28.78 -4.29
C PHE A 618 -7.26 -28.19 -3.42
N VAL A 619 -6.07 -28.08 -4.02
CA VAL A 619 -4.90 -27.40 -3.47
C VAL A 619 -4.38 -26.34 -4.44
N GLU A 620 -3.84 -25.25 -3.89
CA GLU A 620 -3.18 -24.21 -4.69
C GLU A 620 -1.78 -24.67 -5.12
N SER A 621 -1.46 -24.51 -6.41
CA SER A 621 -0.13 -24.72 -6.99
C SER A 621 0.24 -23.52 -7.85
N GLY A 622 0.94 -22.56 -7.25
CA GLY A 622 1.09 -21.24 -7.85
C GLY A 622 -0.27 -20.53 -7.92
N ALA A 623 -0.72 -20.18 -9.12
CA ALA A 623 -2.05 -19.61 -9.34
C ALA A 623 -3.12 -20.67 -9.67
N TRP A 624 -2.75 -21.95 -9.85
CA TRP A 624 -3.67 -23.01 -10.24
C TRP A 624 -4.36 -23.67 -9.06
N MET A 625 -5.64 -24.01 -9.23
CA MET A 625 -6.35 -24.96 -8.37
C MET A 625 -6.26 -26.36 -8.96
N ARG A 626 -5.57 -27.27 -8.26
CA ARG A 626 -5.40 -28.67 -8.68
C ARG A 626 -6.15 -29.61 -7.75
N ALA A 627 -6.75 -30.66 -8.30
CA ALA A 627 -7.37 -31.70 -7.48
C ALA A 627 -6.30 -32.42 -6.66
N GLN A 628 -6.40 -32.32 -5.34
CA GLN A 628 -5.49 -32.94 -4.38
C GLN A 628 -5.83 -34.41 -4.15
N TYR A 629 -7.13 -34.73 -4.02
CA TYR A 629 -7.69 -36.08 -3.90
C TYR A 629 -9.21 -36.06 -4.13
N TYR A 630 -9.81 -37.23 -4.33
CA TYR A 630 -11.22 -37.46 -4.69
C TYR A 630 -11.90 -38.38 -3.64
N PRO A 631 -12.49 -37.81 -2.57
CA PRO A 631 -13.14 -38.60 -1.52
C PRO A 631 -14.42 -39.27 -2.02
N LYS A 632 -14.67 -40.50 -1.55
CA LYS A 632 -15.96 -41.19 -1.71
C LYS A 632 -16.84 -40.97 -0.48
N ALA A 633 -18.15 -41.17 -0.65
CA ALA A 633 -19.09 -41.14 0.47
C ALA A 633 -18.65 -42.10 1.59
N GLY A 634 -18.54 -41.58 2.81
CA GLY A 634 -18.08 -42.32 3.99
C GLY A 634 -16.58 -42.19 4.30
N GLU A 635 -15.77 -41.63 3.39
CA GLU A 635 -14.36 -41.34 3.66
C GLU A 635 -14.23 -39.97 4.34
N THR A 636 -13.94 -39.95 5.65
CA THR A 636 -13.80 -38.70 6.43
C THR A 636 -12.35 -38.27 6.63
N ASP A 637 -11.39 -39.09 6.19
CA ASP A 637 -9.96 -38.85 6.34
C ASP A 637 -9.26 -38.88 4.97
N TRP A 638 -8.41 -37.88 4.74
CA TRP A 638 -7.70 -37.71 3.48
C TRP A 638 -6.76 -38.90 3.21
N LEU A 639 -6.13 -39.46 4.24
CA LEU A 639 -5.18 -40.57 4.08
C LEU A 639 -5.91 -41.84 3.64
N THR A 640 -7.12 -42.09 4.15
CA THR A 640 -7.98 -43.20 3.68
C THR A 640 -8.26 -43.07 2.18
N THR A 641 -8.64 -41.87 1.73
CA THR A 641 -8.90 -41.57 0.31
C THR A 641 -7.66 -41.81 -0.55
N VAL A 642 -6.54 -41.22 -0.17
CA VAL A 642 -5.27 -41.30 -0.92
C VAL A 642 -4.74 -42.73 -0.96
N ASN A 643 -4.85 -43.49 0.13
CA ASN A 643 -4.45 -44.90 0.15
C ASN A 643 -5.26 -45.73 -0.85
N ARG A 644 -6.58 -45.53 -0.93
CA ARG A 644 -7.44 -46.16 -1.93
C ARG A 644 -7.01 -45.79 -3.34
N GLU A 645 -6.78 -44.50 -3.61
CA GLU A 645 -6.34 -44.01 -4.93
C GLU A 645 -5.03 -44.67 -5.38
N VAL A 646 -4.01 -44.68 -4.51
CA VAL A 646 -2.71 -45.30 -4.80
C VAL A 646 -2.86 -46.80 -5.09
N LEU A 647 -3.63 -47.53 -4.27
CA LEU A 647 -3.86 -48.95 -4.47
C LEU A 647 -4.65 -49.24 -5.75
N ALA A 648 -5.60 -48.38 -6.12
CA ALA A 648 -6.36 -48.51 -7.37
C ALA A 648 -5.44 -48.36 -8.60
N VAL A 649 -4.52 -47.39 -8.58
CA VAL A 649 -3.53 -47.22 -9.66
C VAL A 649 -2.59 -48.42 -9.74
N ARG A 650 -2.02 -48.84 -8.60
CA ARG A 650 -1.04 -49.95 -8.53
C ARG A 650 -1.65 -51.30 -8.94
N ASN A 651 -2.92 -51.55 -8.63
CA ASN A 651 -3.56 -52.84 -8.91
C ASN A 651 -4.37 -52.87 -10.21
N GLY A 652 -4.68 -51.70 -10.79
CA GLY A 652 -5.56 -51.58 -11.94
C GLY A 652 -5.18 -50.40 -12.83
N VAL A 653 -5.93 -49.30 -12.70
CA VAL A 653 -5.71 -48.08 -13.47
C VAL A 653 -6.30 -46.88 -12.74
N GLY A 654 -5.63 -45.74 -12.84
CA GLY A 654 -6.19 -44.47 -12.43
C GLY A 654 -5.91 -43.34 -13.40
N LEU A 655 -6.65 -42.25 -13.20
CA LEU A 655 -6.67 -41.06 -14.04
C LEU A 655 -6.33 -39.83 -13.20
N CYS A 656 -5.31 -39.07 -13.59
CA CYS A 656 -4.91 -37.84 -12.91
C CYS A 656 -4.78 -36.67 -13.88
N ASP A 657 -5.27 -35.51 -13.46
CA ASP A 657 -5.15 -34.28 -14.23
C ASP A 657 -3.74 -33.68 -14.11
N VAL A 658 -3.07 -33.59 -15.26
CA VAL A 658 -1.73 -32.99 -15.42
C VAL A 658 -1.77 -31.81 -16.40
N SER A 659 -2.96 -31.26 -16.69
CA SER A 659 -3.16 -30.12 -17.59
C SER A 659 -2.36 -28.89 -17.17
N THR A 660 -2.01 -28.76 -15.88
CA THR A 660 -1.29 -27.60 -15.35
C THR A 660 0.22 -27.62 -15.59
N LEU A 661 0.80 -28.69 -16.15
CA LEU A 661 2.22 -28.69 -16.51
C LEU A 661 2.49 -27.61 -17.56
N GLY A 662 3.66 -26.96 -17.49
CA GLY A 662 4.08 -26.03 -18.52
C GLY A 662 4.35 -26.78 -19.82
N LYS A 663 3.95 -26.21 -20.96
CA LYS A 663 4.15 -26.82 -22.27
C LYS A 663 4.66 -25.76 -23.23
N ILE A 664 5.79 -26.01 -23.87
CA ILE A 664 6.44 -25.09 -24.79
C ILE A 664 6.68 -25.83 -26.10
N ASP A 665 6.07 -25.32 -27.17
CA ASP A 665 6.25 -25.81 -28.53
C ASP A 665 7.46 -25.10 -29.14
N ILE A 666 8.44 -25.88 -29.59
CA ILE A 666 9.75 -25.42 -30.05
C ILE A 666 9.96 -25.95 -31.47
N GLN A 667 10.04 -25.04 -32.44
CA GLN A 667 10.16 -25.38 -33.85
C GLN A 667 11.31 -24.63 -34.53
N GLY A 668 11.94 -25.24 -35.52
CA GLY A 668 13.00 -24.62 -36.34
C GLY A 668 14.21 -25.53 -36.56
N ALA A 669 15.10 -25.15 -37.48
CA ALA A 669 16.27 -25.94 -37.83
C ALA A 669 17.21 -26.18 -36.63
N ASP A 670 17.27 -25.21 -35.71
CA ASP A 670 18.13 -25.25 -34.53
C ASP A 670 17.39 -25.66 -33.24
N ALA A 671 16.18 -26.23 -33.34
CA ALA A 671 15.38 -26.62 -32.17
C ALA A 671 16.09 -27.64 -31.25
N ALA A 672 16.83 -28.59 -31.83
CA ALA A 672 17.64 -29.52 -31.06
C ALA A 672 18.88 -28.85 -30.43
N GLU A 673 19.42 -27.79 -31.06
CA GLU A 673 20.60 -27.07 -30.57
C GLU A 673 20.27 -26.25 -29.32
N ILE A 674 19.13 -25.56 -29.28
CA ILE A 674 18.74 -24.83 -28.07
C ILE A 674 18.55 -25.80 -26.89
N LEU A 675 17.94 -26.97 -27.13
CA LEU A 675 17.79 -28.01 -26.12
C LEU A 675 19.13 -28.57 -25.65
N GLU A 676 20.10 -28.74 -26.55
CA GLU A 676 21.48 -29.10 -26.19
C GLU A 676 22.14 -28.07 -25.27
N ARG A 677 21.81 -26.78 -25.37
CA ARG A 677 22.46 -25.75 -24.54
C ARG A 677 21.82 -25.58 -23.17
N VAL A 678 20.49 -25.74 -23.07
CA VAL A 678 19.73 -25.46 -21.84
C VAL A 678 19.62 -26.65 -20.89
N TYR A 679 19.53 -27.87 -21.44
CA TYR A 679 19.50 -29.09 -20.63
C TYR A 679 20.91 -29.61 -20.37
N ILE A 680 21.10 -30.34 -19.27
CA ILE A 680 22.41 -30.93 -18.93
C ILE A 680 22.76 -32.17 -19.79
N ASN A 681 21.76 -32.86 -20.33
CA ASN A 681 21.90 -34.08 -21.13
C ASN A 681 21.71 -33.81 -22.64
N GLY A 682 22.10 -34.75 -23.50
CA GLY A 682 22.06 -34.56 -24.96
C GLY A 682 20.66 -34.68 -25.57
N TRP A 683 20.43 -34.06 -26.73
CA TRP A 683 19.14 -33.96 -27.44
C TRP A 683 19.23 -34.18 -28.95
N LYS A 684 20.36 -33.89 -29.60
CA LYS A 684 20.50 -34.03 -31.07
C LYS A 684 20.22 -35.45 -31.59
N ALA A 685 20.59 -36.46 -30.81
CA ALA A 685 20.41 -37.86 -31.16
C ALA A 685 19.08 -38.47 -30.71
N LEU A 686 18.14 -37.67 -30.18
CA LEU A 686 16.81 -38.17 -29.82
C LEU A 686 16.02 -38.49 -31.11
N PRO A 687 15.55 -39.72 -31.34
CA PRO A 687 14.77 -40.04 -32.54
C PRO A 687 13.42 -39.30 -32.56
N VAL A 688 12.90 -39.01 -33.75
CA VAL A 688 11.51 -38.58 -33.90
C VAL A 688 10.57 -39.66 -33.33
N GLY A 689 9.52 -39.23 -32.66
CA GLY A 689 8.56 -40.10 -31.98
C GLY A 689 9.03 -40.57 -30.60
N LYS A 690 10.10 -39.99 -30.06
CA LYS A 690 10.62 -40.28 -28.71
C LYS A 690 10.61 -39.06 -27.81
N ALA A 691 10.50 -39.34 -26.52
CA ALA A 691 10.60 -38.39 -25.44
C ALA A 691 11.86 -38.67 -24.58
N ARG A 692 12.32 -37.66 -23.87
CA ARG A 692 13.44 -37.77 -22.93
C ARG A 692 13.22 -36.85 -21.75
N TYR A 693 13.54 -37.33 -20.55
CA TYR A 693 13.60 -36.51 -19.35
C TYR A 693 14.92 -35.71 -19.32
N GLY A 694 14.86 -34.45 -18.90
CA GLY A 694 16.01 -33.57 -18.79
C GLY A 694 15.93 -32.67 -17.57
N LEU A 695 17.10 -32.18 -17.15
CA LEU A 695 17.27 -31.25 -16.03
C LEU A 695 17.91 -29.96 -16.55
N MET A 696 17.34 -28.81 -16.20
CA MET A 696 17.88 -27.49 -16.52
C MET A 696 18.55 -26.91 -15.27
N LEU A 697 19.73 -26.32 -15.43
CA LEU A 697 20.42 -25.62 -14.35
C LEU A 697 20.37 -24.12 -14.57
N ARG A 698 20.53 -23.36 -13.48
CA ARG A 698 20.93 -21.97 -13.56
C ARG A 698 22.43 -21.88 -13.82
N GLU A 699 22.90 -20.71 -14.20
CA GLU A 699 24.32 -20.43 -14.42
C GLU A 699 25.20 -20.73 -13.20
N ASP A 700 24.66 -20.66 -11.98
CA ASP A 700 25.36 -20.95 -10.72
C ASP A 700 25.56 -22.45 -10.42
N GLY A 701 25.00 -23.33 -11.25
CA GLY A 701 25.10 -24.80 -11.16
C GLY A 701 24.00 -25.50 -10.37
N PHE A 702 23.03 -24.76 -9.81
CA PHE A 702 21.88 -25.35 -9.12
C PHE A 702 20.74 -25.67 -10.09
N VAL A 703 19.90 -26.64 -9.72
CA VAL A 703 18.74 -27.02 -10.53
C VAL A 703 17.74 -25.86 -10.59
N MET A 704 17.31 -25.55 -11.80
CA MET A 704 16.29 -24.55 -12.09
C MET A 704 14.91 -25.19 -12.22
N ASP A 705 14.80 -26.18 -13.11
CA ASP A 705 13.58 -26.93 -13.40
C ASP A 705 13.92 -28.24 -14.10
N ASP A 706 12.93 -29.11 -14.26
CA ASP A 706 13.03 -30.38 -14.95
C ASP A 706 11.83 -30.63 -15.85
N GLY A 707 11.91 -31.69 -16.64
CA GLY A 707 10.74 -32.17 -17.35
C GLY A 707 11.08 -33.03 -18.55
N THR A 708 10.03 -33.40 -19.28
CA THR A 708 10.15 -34.27 -20.44
C THR A 708 9.94 -33.47 -21.72
N THR A 709 10.84 -33.63 -22.69
CA THR A 709 10.68 -33.06 -24.03
C THR A 709 10.52 -34.17 -25.06
N SER A 710 9.52 -34.02 -25.92
CA SER A 710 9.15 -34.99 -26.97
C SER A 710 9.53 -34.45 -28.34
N ARG A 711 10.20 -35.25 -29.17
CA ARG A 711 10.52 -34.90 -30.56
C ARG A 711 9.40 -35.39 -31.48
N LEU A 712 8.53 -34.48 -31.91
CA LEU A 712 7.34 -34.79 -32.72
C LEU A 712 7.65 -34.79 -34.23
N GLY A 713 8.68 -34.06 -34.65
CA GLY A 713 9.20 -34.04 -36.01
C GLY A 713 10.69 -33.73 -36.03
N GLU A 714 11.31 -33.69 -37.21
CA GLU A 714 12.75 -33.42 -37.33
C GLU A 714 13.15 -32.08 -36.70
N THR A 715 12.31 -31.07 -36.88
CA THR A 715 12.50 -29.69 -36.40
C THR A 715 11.41 -29.27 -35.40
N HIS A 716 10.72 -30.22 -34.76
CA HIS A 716 9.58 -29.93 -33.88
C HIS A 716 9.67 -30.71 -32.56
N PHE A 717 9.74 -29.96 -31.46
CA PHE A 717 9.80 -30.48 -30.10
C PHE A 717 8.69 -29.87 -29.24
N LEU A 718 8.19 -30.66 -28.31
CA LEU A 718 7.27 -30.21 -27.27
C LEU A 718 7.92 -30.45 -25.91
N MET A 719 8.31 -29.38 -25.24
CA MET A 719 8.88 -29.39 -23.89
C MET A 719 7.77 -29.32 -22.86
N THR A 720 7.84 -30.17 -21.84
CA THR A 720 7.01 -30.10 -20.64
C THR A 720 7.87 -29.65 -19.46
N THR A 721 7.34 -28.77 -18.61
CA THR A 721 8.02 -28.22 -17.42
C THR A 721 7.15 -28.39 -16.18
N THR A 722 7.70 -28.12 -14.99
CA THR A 722 6.88 -28.11 -13.78
C THR A 722 5.79 -27.02 -13.83
N THR A 723 4.67 -27.25 -13.14
CA THR A 723 3.51 -26.34 -13.12
C THR A 723 3.86 -24.93 -12.63
N ALA A 724 4.61 -24.81 -11.55
CA ALA A 724 4.89 -23.52 -10.93
C ALA A 724 5.95 -22.69 -11.69
N ASN A 725 6.84 -23.35 -12.45
CA ASN A 725 7.93 -22.69 -13.14
C ASN A 725 7.71 -22.53 -14.65
N ALA A 726 6.58 -22.95 -15.21
CA ALA A 726 6.27 -22.81 -16.63
C ALA A 726 6.61 -21.43 -17.22
N GLY A 727 6.16 -20.35 -16.56
CA GLY A 727 6.47 -18.99 -16.99
C GLY A 727 7.96 -18.63 -16.87
N LYS A 728 8.64 -19.09 -15.83
CA LYS A 728 10.07 -18.84 -15.62
C LYS A 728 10.94 -19.57 -16.64
N VAL A 729 10.59 -20.81 -16.99
CA VAL A 729 11.30 -21.56 -18.02
C VAL A 729 11.13 -20.88 -19.39
N MET A 730 9.91 -20.46 -19.75
CA MET A 730 9.69 -19.70 -20.99
C MET A 730 10.51 -18.40 -21.03
N GLN A 731 10.52 -17.63 -19.94
CA GLN A 731 11.35 -16.42 -19.83
C GLN A 731 12.84 -16.74 -19.98
N HIS A 732 13.31 -17.83 -19.40
CA HIS A 732 14.71 -18.25 -19.51
C HIS A 732 15.07 -18.66 -20.94
N LEU A 733 14.22 -19.41 -21.63
CA LEU A 733 14.43 -19.78 -23.04
C LEU A 733 14.44 -18.55 -23.95
N GLU A 734 13.52 -17.61 -23.75
CA GLU A 734 13.50 -16.33 -24.47
C GLU A 734 14.77 -15.52 -24.24
N PHE A 735 15.24 -15.42 -22.99
CA PHE A 735 16.52 -14.78 -22.70
C PHE A 735 17.69 -15.47 -23.43
N CYS A 736 17.74 -16.80 -23.38
CA CYS A 736 18.77 -17.58 -24.07
C CYS A 736 18.75 -17.33 -25.58
N HIS A 737 17.57 -17.29 -26.19
CA HIS A 737 17.44 -17.03 -27.62
C HIS A 737 17.75 -15.58 -27.96
N GLN A 738 17.08 -14.60 -27.35
CA GLN A 738 17.19 -13.19 -27.72
C GLN A 738 18.55 -12.57 -27.35
N VAL A 739 19.17 -13.01 -26.26
CA VAL A 739 20.39 -12.37 -25.71
C VAL A 739 21.62 -13.22 -25.96
N LEU A 740 21.58 -14.52 -25.63
CA LEU A 740 22.78 -15.36 -25.72
C LEU A 740 23.01 -15.87 -27.14
N TRP A 741 21.95 -16.29 -27.83
CA TRP A 741 22.05 -16.99 -29.11
C TRP A 741 21.01 -16.51 -30.15
N PRO A 742 20.99 -15.20 -30.49
CA PRO A 742 20.00 -14.63 -31.41
C PRO A 742 20.10 -15.16 -32.85
N SER A 743 21.19 -15.86 -33.19
CA SER A 743 21.40 -16.44 -34.51
C SER A 743 20.75 -17.82 -34.71
N LEU A 744 20.20 -18.45 -33.67
CA LEU A 744 19.53 -19.75 -33.82
C LEU A 744 18.21 -19.60 -34.57
N ASP A 745 18.01 -20.43 -35.59
CA ASP A 745 16.74 -20.51 -36.32
C ASP A 745 15.73 -21.37 -35.55
N ILE A 746 15.07 -20.72 -34.58
CA ILE A 746 14.03 -21.31 -33.75
C ILE A 746 12.87 -20.35 -33.52
N ARG A 747 11.71 -20.91 -33.22
CA ARG A 747 10.52 -20.25 -32.68
C ARG A 747 10.04 -21.06 -31.48
N MET A 748 9.68 -20.37 -30.42
CA MET A 748 9.21 -20.97 -29.17
C MET A 748 7.90 -20.30 -28.79
N VAL A 749 6.89 -21.11 -28.43
CA VAL A 749 5.59 -20.60 -27.99
C VAL A 749 5.12 -21.42 -26.80
N SER A 750 4.67 -20.75 -25.73
CA SER A 750 3.96 -21.44 -24.66
C SER A 750 2.62 -21.94 -25.18
N VAL A 751 2.43 -23.25 -25.16
CA VAL A 751 1.17 -23.95 -25.46
C VAL A 751 0.57 -24.58 -24.20
N SER A 752 0.98 -24.09 -23.03
CA SER A 752 0.59 -24.61 -21.71
C SER A 752 -0.93 -24.70 -21.55
N GLU A 753 -1.66 -23.70 -22.04
CA GLU A 753 -3.12 -23.57 -21.94
C GLU A 753 -3.86 -24.09 -23.18
N GLN A 754 -3.14 -24.44 -24.25
CA GLN A 754 -3.75 -24.97 -25.47
C GLN A 754 -4.19 -26.43 -25.30
N TRP A 755 -3.60 -27.15 -24.35
CA TRP A 755 -3.76 -28.58 -24.18
C TRP A 755 -4.23 -28.93 -22.77
N ALA A 756 -5.40 -29.57 -22.69
CA ALA A 756 -5.78 -30.36 -21.52
C ALA A 756 -5.05 -31.70 -21.59
N GLN A 757 -4.59 -32.21 -20.45
CA GLN A 757 -3.76 -33.42 -20.42
C GLN A 757 -4.04 -34.24 -19.17
N ALA A 758 -4.24 -35.54 -19.35
CA ALA A 758 -4.46 -36.49 -18.27
C ALA A 758 -3.42 -37.61 -18.31
N ALA A 759 -2.93 -38.00 -17.14
CA ALA A 759 -2.11 -39.18 -16.94
C ALA A 759 -3.01 -40.38 -16.62
N ILE A 760 -2.88 -41.44 -17.40
CA ILE A 760 -3.55 -42.73 -17.23
C ILE A 760 -2.47 -43.72 -16.82
N ALA A 761 -2.48 -44.15 -15.57
CA ALA A 761 -1.41 -44.95 -14.97
C ALA A 761 -1.94 -46.25 -14.36
N GLY A 762 -1.17 -47.33 -14.46
CA GLY A 762 -1.46 -48.65 -13.92
C GLY A 762 -1.40 -49.76 -14.98
N PRO A 763 -1.35 -51.04 -14.59
CA PRO A 763 -1.24 -52.18 -15.50
C PRO A 763 -2.38 -52.27 -16.53
N LYS A 764 -3.53 -51.64 -16.29
CA LYS A 764 -4.67 -51.59 -17.23
C LYS A 764 -4.76 -50.30 -18.06
N ALA A 765 -3.81 -49.37 -17.93
CA ALA A 765 -3.82 -48.08 -18.64
C ALA A 765 -3.96 -48.21 -20.16
N ARG A 766 -3.23 -49.15 -20.77
CA ARG A 766 -3.30 -49.43 -22.21
C ARG A 766 -4.70 -49.87 -22.64
N ALA A 767 -5.34 -50.75 -21.89
CA ALA A 767 -6.67 -51.29 -22.19
C ALA A 767 -7.74 -50.18 -22.17
N VAL A 768 -7.66 -49.26 -21.19
CA VAL A 768 -8.54 -48.08 -21.15
C VAL A 768 -8.34 -47.20 -22.38
N LEU A 769 -7.08 -46.92 -22.74
CA LEU A 769 -6.78 -46.06 -23.88
C LEU A 769 -7.24 -46.62 -25.22
N GLN A 770 -7.20 -47.94 -25.40
CA GLN A 770 -7.74 -48.60 -26.60
C GLN A 770 -9.25 -48.36 -26.79
N GLY A 771 -9.98 -48.02 -25.71
CA GLY A 771 -11.40 -47.67 -25.77
C GLY A 771 -11.69 -46.24 -26.24
N VAL A 772 -10.69 -45.35 -26.30
CA VAL A 772 -10.87 -43.94 -26.69
C VAL A 772 -10.02 -43.50 -27.88
N ILE A 773 -8.88 -44.14 -28.10
CA ILE A 773 -7.99 -43.87 -29.24
C ILE A 773 -8.58 -44.49 -30.51
N ASP A 774 -8.53 -43.75 -31.61
CA ASP A 774 -9.07 -44.24 -32.88
C ASP A 774 -8.32 -45.50 -33.35
N PRO A 775 -9.01 -46.55 -33.84
CA PRO A 775 -8.44 -47.89 -34.06
C PRO A 775 -7.22 -47.97 -34.99
N GLN A 776 -7.00 -46.94 -35.82
CA GLN A 776 -5.85 -46.86 -36.72
C GLN A 776 -4.50 -46.64 -36.01
N HIS A 777 -4.51 -46.21 -34.74
CA HIS A 777 -3.30 -45.96 -33.95
C HIS A 777 -2.95 -47.16 -33.07
N ASP A 778 -1.96 -47.95 -33.48
CA ASP A 778 -1.45 -49.05 -32.66
C ASP A 778 -0.63 -48.54 -31.46
N ILE A 779 -1.10 -48.88 -30.25
CA ILE A 779 -0.48 -48.53 -28.96
C ILE A 779 0.04 -49.76 -28.20
N SER A 780 0.25 -50.88 -28.90
CA SER A 780 0.96 -52.06 -28.39
C SER A 780 2.35 -51.71 -27.86
N ASN A 781 2.93 -52.57 -27.01
CA ASN A 781 4.26 -52.33 -26.44
C ASN A 781 5.35 -52.19 -27.52
N GLU A 782 5.20 -52.92 -28.63
CA GLU A 782 6.11 -52.94 -29.78
C GLU A 782 5.97 -51.67 -30.62
N ALA A 783 4.73 -51.25 -30.93
CA ALA A 783 4.47 -50.06 -31.75
C ALA A 783 4.61 -48.73 -30.99
N PHE A 784 4.36 -48.75 -29.68
CA PHE A 784 4.43 -47.58 -28.79
C PHE A 784 5.26 -47.88 -27.53
N PRO A 785 6.58 -48.12 -27.67
CA PRO A 785 7.48 -48.50 -26.58
C PRO A 785 7.65 -47.38 -25.53
N TYR A 786 8.27 -47.69 -24.39
CA TYR A 786 8.55 -46.71 -23.34
C TYR A 786 9.24 -45.45 -23.92
N LEU A 787 8.80 -44.28 -23.43
CA LEU A 787 9.16 -42.95 -23.94
C LEU A 787 8.83 -42.71 -25.43
N ALA A 788 7.85 -43.42 -25.99
CA ALA A 788 7.26 -43.04 -27.27
C ALA A 788 6.35 -41.81 -27.11
N ALA A 789 6.32 -40.97 -28.15
CA ALA A 789 5.48 -39.80 -28.25
C ALA A 789 4.96 -39.68 -29.69
N ARG A 790 3.66 -39.43 -29.88
CA ARG A 790 3.09 -39.29 -31.23
C ARG A 790 1.83 -38.42 -31.22
N GLU A 791 1.60 -37.72 -32.32
CA GLU A 791 0.29 -37.15 -32.62
C GLU A 791 -0.66 -38.27 -33.09
N ILE A 792 -1.85 -38.31 -32.53
CA ILE A 792 -2.87 -39.33 -32.76
C ILE A 792 -4.25 -38.66 -32.89
N THR A 793 -5.29 -39.48 -33.01
CA THR A 793 -6.68 -39.03 -32.97
C THR A 793 -7.49 -39.88 -31.99
N VAL A 794 -8.51 -39.26 -31.38
CA VAL A 794 -9.44 -39.89 -30.43
C VAL A 794 -10.88 -39.56 -30.79
N GLY A 795 -11.84 -40.37 -30.34
CA GLY A 795 -13.27 -40.03 -30.42
C GLY A 795 -13.80 -39.76 -31.83
N GLY A 796 -13.23 -40.39 -32.86
CA GLY A 796 -13.65 -40.22 -34.25
C GLY A 796 -12.98 -39.07 -35.00
N GLY A 797 -11.70 -38.78 -34.70
CA GLY A 797 -10.88 -37.84 -35.45
C GLY A 797 -10.45 -36.56 -34.71
N ILE A 798 -10.72 -36.44 -33.40
CA ILE A 798 -10.23 -35.30 -32.61
C ILE A 798 -8.70 -35.37 -32.50
N PRO A 799 -7.95 -34.35 -32.93
CA PRO A 799 -6.49 -34.34 -32.80
C PRO A 799 -6.07 -34.45 -31.35
N ALA A 800 -5.10 -35.31 -31.07
CA ALA A 800 -4.57 -35.54 -29.74
C ALA A 800 -3.07 -35.85 -29.78
N ARG A 801 -2.41 -35.83 -28.62
CA ARG A 801 -1.02 -36.25 -28.47
C ARG A 801 -0.94 -37.30 -27.38
N LEU A 802 -0.26 -38.39 -27.67
CA LEU A 802 -0.03 -39.46 -26.71
C LEU A 802 1.45 -39.53 -26.36
N PHE A 803 1.73 -39.69 -25.07
CA PHE A 803 3.09 -39.83 -24.55
C PHE A 803 3.15 -41.03 -23.61
N ARG A 804 4.12 -41.94 -23.75
CA ARG A 804 4.33 -43.05 -22.80
C ARG A 804 5.39 -42.64 -21.78
N ILE A 805 4.97 -41.80 -20.85
CA ILE A 805 5.77 -41.22 -19.77
C ILE A 805 5.10 -41.59 -18.44
N SER A 806 5.91 -41.83 -17.40
CA SER A 806 5.41 -42.22 -16.08
C SER A 806 6.13 -41.46 -14.97
N PHE A 807 5.36 -40.85 -14.08
CA PHE A 807 5.86 -40.31 -12.81
C PHE A 807 5.49 -41.18 -11.60
N SER A 808 4.60 -42.16 -11.78
CA SER A 808 4.16 -43.11 -10.74
C SER A 808 5.03 -44.38 -10.65
N GLY A 809 5.83 -44.66 -11.68
CA GLY A 809 6.58 -45.92 -11.81
C GLY A 809 5.78 -47.09 -12.36
N GLU A 810 4.50 -46.88 -12.70
CA GLU A 810 3.67 -47.86 -13.43
C GLU A 810 3.77 -47.66 -14.94
N LEU A 811 3.31 -48.64 -15.72
CA LEU A 811 2.86 -48.40 -17.09
C LEU A 811 1.92 -47.19 -17.08
N ALA A 812 2.30 -46.14 -17.80
CA ALA A 812 1.52 -44.92 -17.85
C ALA A 812 1.62 -44.26 -19.22
N TYR A 813 0.57 -43.52 -19.53
CA TYR A 813 0.43 -42.72 -20.71
C TYR A 813 -0.13 -41.36 -20.32
N GLU A 814 0.29 -40.31 -21.00
CA GLU A 814 -0.34 -39.00 -20.93
C GLU A 814 -1.04 -38.74 -22.26
N LEU A 815 -2.34 -38.48 -22.20
CA LEU A 815 -3.16 -38.10 -23.34
C LEU A 815 -3.44 -36.60 -23.26
N ALA A 816 -3.04 -35.87 -24.29
CA ALA A 816 -3.34 -34.46 -24.44
C ALA A 816 -4.34 -34.22 -25.57
N VAL A 817 -5.36 -33.42 -25.31
CA VAL A 817 -6.37 -32.95 -26.29
C VAL A 817 -6.43 -31.43 -26.27
N PRO A 818 -6.93 -30.75 -27.32
CA PRO A 818 -7.18 -29.32 -27.26
C PRO A 818 -8.04 -29.00 -26.02
N ALA A 819 -7.72 -27.90 -25.33
CA ALA A 819 -8.25 -27.59 -24.01
C ALA A 819 -9.78 -27.65 -23.92
N ASP A 820 -10.49 -27.25 -24.98
CA ASP A 820 -11.96 -27.28 -25.07
C ASP A 820 -12.56 -28.70 -24.91
N TYR A 821 -11.77 -29.75 -25.17
CA TYR A 821 -12.17 -31.15 -25.00
C TYR A 821 -11.75 -31.74 -23.65
N GLY A 822 -11.17 -30.95 -22.73
CA GLY A 822 -10.63 -31.44 -21.46
C GLY A 822 -11.65 -32.18 -20.60
N ASP A 823 -12.82 -31.57 -20.34
CA ASP A 823 -13.91 -32.20 -19.58
C ASP A 823 -14.41 -33.48 -20.26
N ALA A 824 -14.65 -33.42 -21.58
CA ALA A 824 -15.11 -34.55 -22.38
C ALA A 824 -14.12 -35.72 -22.36
N MET A 825 -12.82 -35.43 -22.45
CA MET A 825 -11.75 -36.42 -22.35
C MET A 825 -11.79 -37.15 -20.99
N MET A 826 -11.93 -36.42 -19.88
CA MET A 826 -11.99 -37.02 -18.55
C MET A 826 -13.20 -37.97 -18.43
N ARG A 827 -14.38 -37.55 -18.90
CA ARG A 827 -15.59 -38.39 -18.89
C ARG A 827 -15.44 -39.63 -19.76
N ALA A 828 -14.90 -39.48 -20.97
CA ALA A 828 -14.70 -40.59 -21.90
C ALA A 828 -13.70 -41.63 -21.35
N LEU A 829 -12.59 -41.18 -20.76
CA LEU A 829 -11.61 -42.06 -20.13
C LEU A 829 -12.19 -42.81 -18.92
N MET A 830 -12.97 -42.13 -18.08
CA MET A 830 -13.63 -42.77 -16.95
C MET A 830 -14.65 -43.82 -17.38
N ALA A 831 -15.44 -43.53 -18.42
CA ALA A 831 -16.39 -44.49 -18.99
C ALA A 831 -15.68 -45.71 -19.61
N ALA A 832 -14.65 -45.48 -20.43
CA ALA A 832 -13.85 -46.56 -21.02
C ALA A 832 -13.14 -47.42 -19.96
N GLY A 833 -12.80 -46.82 -18.81
CA GLY A 833 -12.13 -47.50 -17.71
C GLY A 833 -13.05 -48.16 -16.68
N GLU A 834 -14.37 -47.98 -16.76
CA GLU A 834 -15.33 -48.57 -15.82
C GLU A 834 -15.18 -50.11 -15.70
N PRO A 835 -15.09 -50.88 -16.81
CA PRO A 835 -14.89 -52.34 -16.74
C PRO A 835 -13.55 -52.75 -16.09
N HIS A 836 -12.61 -51.81 -15.97
CA HIS A 836 -11.28 -52.01 -15.40
C HIS A 836 -11.15 -51.43 -13.98
N GLY A 837 -12.23 -50.89 -13.42
CA GLY A 837 -12.24 -50.29 -12.08
C GLY A 837 -11.43 -49.00 -11.98
N ILE A 838 -11.42 -48.18 -13.04
CA ILE A 838 -10.65 -46.93 -13.08
C ILE A 838 -10.97 -46.00 -11.90
N CYS A 839 -9.92 -45.38 -11.34
CA CYS A 839 -10.04 -44.44 -10.24
C CYS A 839 -9.44 -43.08 -10.58
N ALA A 840 -10.21 -42.01 -10.39
CA ALA A 840 -9.64 -40.67 -10.36
C ALA A 840 -8.66 -40.54 -9.17
N TYR A 841 -7.50 -39.92 -9.38
CA TYR A 841 -6.55 -39.64 -8.30
C TYR A 841 -5.92 -38.26 -8.42
N GLY A 842 -5.65 -37.65 -7.27
CA GLY A 842 -5.14 -36.28 -7.20
C GLY A 842 -3.63 -36.18 -7.01
N THR A 843 -3.16 -34.95 -6.79
CA THR A 843 -1.72 -34.67 -6.59
C THR A 843 -1.14 -35.37 -5.37
N GLU A 844 -1.93 -35.68 -4.35
CA GLU A 844 -1.45 -36.35 -3.13
C GLU A 844 -1.08 -37.81 -3.41
N ALA A 845 -1.97 -38.57 -4.07
CA ALA A 845 -1.69 -39.94 -4.49
C ALA A 845 -0.53 -40.01 -5.51
N LEU A 846 -0.44 -39.04 -6.42
CA LEU A 846 0.74 -38.88 -7.29
C LEU A 846 2.02 -38.64 -6.46
N GLY A 847 1.91 -37.82 -5.41
CA GLY A 847 2.97 -37.55 -4.43
C GLY A 847 3.44 -38.81 -3.70
N VAL A 848 2.54 -39.69 -3.28
CA VAL A 848 2.90 -40.99 -2.70
C VAL A 848 3.69 -41.82 -3.71
N MET A 849 3.14 -42.02 -4.91
CA MET A 849 3.74 -42.92 -5.91
C MET A 849 5.09 -42.45 -6.41
N ARG A 850 5.31 -41.13 -6.56
CA ARG A 850 6.62 -40.60 -6.94
C ARG A 850 7.65 -40.75 -5.81
N ILE A 851 7.23 -40.62 -4.55
CA ILE A 851 8.10 -40.85 -3.38
C ILE A 851 8.50 -42.33 -3.30
N GLU A 852 7.57 -43.26 -3.56
CA GLU A 852 7.87 -44.70 -3.65
C GLU A 852 8.98 -45.00 -4.69
N LYS A 853 9.06 -44.20 -5.75
CA LYS A 853 10.07 -44.32 -6.82
C LYS A 853 11.32 -43.47 -6.60
N GLY A 854 11.42 -42.70 -5.51
CA GLY A 854 12.54 -41.79 -5.28
C GLY A 854 12.63 -40.62 -6.26
N HIS A 855 11.54 -40.32 -6.97
CA HIS A 855 11.51 -39.21 -7.91
C HIS A 855 11.49 -37.87 -7.17
N VAL A 856 12.30 -36.94 -7.66
CA VAL A 856 12.36 -35.56 -7.16
C VAL A 856 11.17 -34.74 -7.68
N ALA A 857 10.72 -33.79 -6.87
CA ALA A 857 9.72 -32.79 -7.25
C ALA A 857 10.05 -31.45 -6.59
N GLY A 858 9.09 -30.52 -6.54
CA GLY A 858 9.29 -29.17 -6.01
C GLY A 858 9.94 -29.10 -4.61
N ASN A 859 9.71 -30.09 -3.75
CA ASN A 859 10.33 -30.15 -2.42
C ASN A 859 11.85 -30.39 -2.46
N GLU A 860 12.33 -31.11 -3.47
CA GLU A 860 13.75 -31.37 -3.71
C GLU A 860 14.37 -30.34 -4.66
N LEU A 861 13.58 -29.76 -5.56
CA LEU A 861 13.97 -28.66 -6.46
C LEU A 861 13.90 -27.30 -5.75
N SER A 862 14.63 -27.15 -4.63
CA SER A 862 14.53 -26.00 -3.72
C SER A 862 15.29 -24.76 -4.16
N GLY A 863 15.97 -24.81 -5.31
CA GLY A 863 16.89 -23.78 -5.79
C GLY A 863 18.26 -23.80 -5.11
N GLN A 864 18.48 -24.70 -4.14
CA GLN A 864 19.75 -24.91 -3.43
C GLN A 864 20.34 -26.31 -3.64
N THR A 865 19.69 -27.13 -4.46
CA THR A 865 20.12 -28.50 -4.77
C THR A 865 20.76 -28.55 -6.15
N THR A 866 21.91 -29.23 -6.23
CA THR A 866 22.59 -29.52 -7.50
C THR A 866 22.05 -30.81 -8.11
N ALA A 867 22.34 -31.05 -9.39
CA ALA A 867 22.03 -32.34 -10.01
C ALA A 867 22.66 -33.52 -9.24
N ARG A 868 23.86 -33.32 -8.65
CA ARG A 868 24.53 -34.33 -7.83
C ARG A 868 23.81 -34.59 -6.51
N ASP A 869 23.41 -33.53 -5.82
CA ASP A 869 22.66 -33.63 -4.56
C ASP A 869 21.41 -34.49 -4.76
N LEU A 870 20.77 -34.37 -5.92
CA LEU A 870 19.54 -35.10 -6.27
C LEU A 870 19.77 -36.51 -6.81
N GLY A 871 21.01 -37.02 -6.83
CA GLY A 871 21.34 -38.32 -7.42
C GLY A 871 21.30 -38.36 -8.96
N LEU A 872 21.08 -37.21 -9.62
CA LEU A 872 20.97 -37.06 -11.07
C LEU A 872 22.27 -36.57 -11.73
N GLY A 873 23.38 -36.49 -10.98
CA GLY A 873 24.65 -35.96 -11.48
C GLY A 873 25.21 -36.70 -12.70
N LYS A 874 24.91 -37.99 -12.86
CA LYS A 874 25.30 -38.78 -14.04
C LYS A 874 24.66 -38.29 -15.35
N MET A 875 23.55 -37.55 -15.29
CA MET A 875 22.91 -36.95 -16.46
C MET A 875 23.70 -35.77 -17.03
N MET A 876 24.62 -35.18 -16.26
CA MET A 876 25.43 -34.04 -16.71
C MET A 876 26.41 -34.50 -17.79
N SER A 877 26.24 -34.00 -19.01
CA SER A 877 27.09 -34.40 -20.13
C SER A 877 28.53 -33.95 -19.94
N SER A 878 29.47 -34.86 -20.16
CA SER A 878 30.90 -34.52 -20.26
C SER A 878 31.31 -34.09 -21.68
N LYS A 879 30.46 -34.31 -22.69
CA LYS A 879 30.78 -34.22 -24.12
C LYS A 879 30.34 -32.91 -24.80
N LYS A 880 29.51 -32.12 -24.12
CA LYS A 880 28.96 -30.86 -24.64
C LYS A 880 28.90 -29.81 -23.53
N ASP A 881 28.78 -28.56 -23.93
CA ASP A 881 28.58 -27.46 -23.00
C ASP A 881 27.08 -27.22 -22.74
N PHE A 882 26.76 -26.69 -21.57
CA PHE A 882 25.39 -26.36 -21.17
C PHE A 882 25.40 -25.33 -20.05
N ILE A 883 24.30 -24.60 -19.88
CA ILE A 883 24.15 -23.58 -18.84
C ILE A 883 24.39 -24.19 -17.46
N GLY A 884 25.30 -23.58 -16.69
CA GLY A 884 25.67 -24.03 -15.34
C GLY A 884 26.78 -25.08 -15.28
N ARG A 885 27.26 -25.62 -16.41
CA ARG A 885 28.29 -26.68 -16.44
C ARG A 885 29.57 -26.32 -15.70
N VAL A 886 30.05 -25.08 -15.87
CA VAL A 886 31.29 -24.62 -15.24
C VAL A 886 31.10 -24.41 -13.75
N MET A 887 30.05 -23.68 -13.35
CA MET A 887 29.83 -23.30 -11.96
C MET A 887 29.39 -24.47 -11.07
N ALA A 888 28.77 -25.50 -11.66
CA ALA A 888 28.45 -26.74 -10.96
C ALA A 888 29.70 -27.51 -10.47
N LYS A 889 30.90 -27.14 -10.94
CA LYS A 889 32.17 -27.77 -10.53
C LYS A 889 32.93 -27.03 -9.43
N ARG A 890 32.36 -25.94 -8.88
CA ARG A 890 32.96 -25.25 -7.73
C ARG A 890 33.14 -26.23 -6.58
N GLU A 891 34.26 -26.09 -5.86
CA GLU A 891 34.70 -27.00 -4.79
C GLU A 891 33.55 -27.38 -3.83
N ALA A 892 32.88 -26.38 -3.24
CA ALA A 892 31.77 -26.59 -2.31
C ALA A 892 30.53 -27.32 -2.89
N LEU A 893 30.36 -27.34 -4.22
CA LEU A 893 29.25 -28.05 -4.88
C LEU A 893 29.60 -29.49 -5.24
N VAL A 894 30.88 -29.85 -5.17
CA VAL A 894 31.39 -31.19 -5.48
C VAL A 894 32.04 -31.88 -4.28
N GLU A 895 32.00 -31.27 -3.09
CA GLU A 895 32.38 -31.89 -1.82
C GLU A 895 31.66 -33.22 -1.63
N ALA A 896 32.39 -34.22 -1.12
CA ALA A 896 31.85 -35.56 -0.89
C ALA A 896 30.76 -35.57 0.20
N GLU A 897 30.96 -34.75 1.23
CA GLU A 897 30.08 -34.62 2.41
C GLU A 897 28.80 -33.82 2.14
N ARG A 898 28.66 -33.21 0.96
CA ARG A 898 27.50 -32.40 0.64
C ARG A 898 26.22 -33.26 0.74
N PRO A 899 25.16 -32.79 1.44
CA PRO A 899 23.93 -33.57 1.60
C PRO A 899 23.35 -34.03 0.26
N SER A 900 23.04 -35.32 0.17
CA SER A 900 22.52 -35.95 -1.04
C SER A 900 21.24 -36.74 -0.76
N LEU A 901 20.43 -36.91 -1.80
CA LEU A 901 19.10 -37.51 -1.73
C LEU A 901 19.20 -38.98 -1.36
N ILE A 902 18.52 -39.36 -0.27
CA ILE A 902 18.45 -40.72 0.24
C ILE A 902 17.04 -41.01 0.78
N GLY A 903 16.72 -42.29 0.99
CA GLY A 903 15.44 -42.72 1.54
C GLY A 903 15.48 -42.92 3.05
N PHE A 904 14.33 -42.76 3.70
CA PHE A 904 14.14 -43.00 5.13
C PHE A 904 12.86 -43.78 5.39
N LYS A 905 12.90 -44.70 6.34
CA LYS A 905 11.72 -45.33 6.94
C LYS A 905 11.78 -45.21 8.45
N ALA A 906 10.63 -45.10 9.12
CA ALA A 906 10.59 -45.11 10.58
C ALA A 906 11.06 -46.46 11.11
N VAL A 907 11.85 -46.46 12.19
CA VAL A 907 12.26 -47.71 12.87
C VAL A 907 11.04 -48.41 13.48
N ASP A 908 10.14 -47.64 14.08
CA ASP A 908 8.79 -48.08 14.44
C ASP A 908 7.84 -47.77 13.26
N PRO A 909 7.34 -48.77 12.52
CA PRO A 909 6.49 -48.55 11.35
C PRO A 909 5.18 -47.82 11.64
N SER A 910 4.74 -47.77 12.91
CA SER A 910 3.55 -47.02 13.33
C SER A 910 3.79 -45.51 13.45
N GLN A 911 5.05 -45.08 13.55
CA GLN A 911 5.41 -43.68 13.71
C GLN A 911 5.36 -42.91 12.39
N ARG A 912 4.76 -41.72 12.46
CA ARG A 912 4.64 -40.81 11.32
C ARG A 912 5.91 -39.99 11.13
N LEU A 913 6.49 -40.08 9.94
CA LEU A 913 7.54 -39.17 9.49
C LEU A 913 6.99 -37.76 9.21
N ARG A 914 7.85 -36.74 9.25
CA ARG A 914 7.47 -35.34 8.98
C ARG A 914 8.47 -34.67 8.04
N ALA A 915 7.97 -34.12 6.94
CA ALA A 915 8.77 -33.24 6.10
C ALA A 915 9.23 -32.02 6.92
N GLY A 916 10.47 -31.59 6.69
CA GLY A 916 11.17 -30.55 7.44
C GLY A 916 11.87 -31.02 8.72
N ALA A 917 11.77 -32.31 9.10
CA ALA A 917 12.55 -32.83 10.23
C ALA A 917 14.05 -32.87 9.89
N HIS A 918 14.89 -32.50 10.84
CA HIS A 918 16.35 -32.49 10.72
C HIS A 918 16.95 -33.81 11.22
N PHE A 919 18.06 -34.22 10.60
CA PHE A 919 18.73 -35.47 10.93
C PHE A 919 19.85 -35.24 11.93
N ILE A 920 19.75 -35.90 13.09
CA ILE A 920 20.69 -35.81 14.21
C ILE A 920 21.16 -37.23 14.58
N ALA A 921 22.46 -37.46 14.65
CA ALA A 921 23.01 -38.74 15.12
C ALA A 921 22.44 -39.16 16.49
N ILE A 922 22.29 -40.48 16.68
CA ILE A 922 21.82 -41.05 17.95
C ILE A 922 22.77 -40.63 19.08
N GLY A 923 22.19 -40.20 20.22
CA GLY A 923 22.94 -39.74 21.39
C GLY A 923 23.54 -38.33 21.29
N LYS A 924 23.36 -37.62 20.16
CA LYS A 924 23.78 -36.22 20.03
C LYS A 924 22.65 -35.23 20.38
N PRO A 925 22.97 -34.05 20.93
CA PRO A 925 21.97 -33.01 21.14
C PRO A 925 21.51 -32.43 19.80
N ALA A 926 20.23 -32.08 19.70
CA ALA A 926 19.64 -31.47 18.51
C ALA A 926 20.05 -29.99 18.42
N THR A 927 21.24 -29.74 17.88
CA THR A 927 21.84 -28.41 17.66
C THR A 927 22.27 -28.26 16.20
N MET A 928 22.45 -27.02 15.74
CA MET A 928 22.95 -26.71 14.40
C MET A 928 24.28 -27.42 14.07
N GLU A 929 25.14 -27.59 15.07
CA GLU A 929 26.44 -28.28 14.90
C GLU A 929 26.28 -29.77 14.55
N ASN A 930 25.25 -30.43 15.10
CA ASN A 930 24.99 -31.85 14.88
C ASN A 930 23.95 -32.11 13.77
N ASP A 931 23.56 -31.08 13.02
CA ASP A 931 22.63 -31.22 11.90
C ASP A 931 23.33 -31.81 10.67
N GLU A 932 22.85 -32.96 10.23
CA GLU A 932 23.40 -33.71 9.11
C GLU A 932 22.55 -33.59 7.84
N GLY A 933 21.44 -32.86 7.89
CA GLY A 933 20.53 -32.68 6.76
C GLY A 933 19.07 -32.72 7.17
N TYR A 934 18.17 -32.85 6.21
CA TYR A 934 16.74 -32.73 6.49
C TYR A 934 15.86 -33.55 5.54
N MET A 935 14.67 -33.86 6.03
CA MET A 935 13.64 -34.60 5.33
C MET A 935 12.87 -33.67 4.38
N THR A 936 12.91 -33.93 3.08
CA THR A 936 12.29 -33.07 2.05
C THR A 936 10.83 -33.45 1.81
N SER A 937 10.56 -34.76 1.74
CA SER A 937 9.25 -35.28 1.37
C SER A 937 8.87 -36.48 2.23
N VAL A 938 7.59 -36.62 2.53
CA VAL A 938 7.04 -37.73 3.32
C VAL A 938 5.72 -38.19 2.75
N ALA A 939 5.52 -39.50 2.72
CA ALA A 939 4.24 -40.12 2.42
C ALA A 939 4.05 -41.38 3.26
N TYR A 940 2.81 -41.76 3.50
CA TYR A 940 2.48 -43.13 3.91
C TYR A 940 2.30 -43.97 2.65
N SER A 941 3.01 -45.11 2.57
CA SER A 941 2.82 -46.05 1.46
C SER A 941 1.78 -47.10 1.86
N PRO A 942 0.63 -47.21 1.18
CA PRO A 942 -0.28 -48.33 1.40
C PRO A 942 0.26 -49.65 0.83
N ASN A 943 1.23 -49.60 -0.10
CA ASN A 943 1.89 -50.79 -0.65
C ASN A 943 2.86 -51.40 0.38
N LEU A 944 3.60 -50.56 1.10
CA LEU A 944 4.59 -50.98 2.10
C LEU A 944 4.04 -50.99 3.53
N LYS A 945 2.88 -50.35 3.75
CA LYS A 945 2.16 -50.22 5.02
C LYS A 945 2.92 -49.46 6.12
N HIS A 946 3.79 -48.53 5.75
CA HIS A 946 4.50 -47.66 6.68
C HIS A 946 4.79 -46.28 6.08
N TRP A 947 5.20 -45.33 6.93
CA TRP A 947 5.68 -44.03 6.48
C TRP A 947 7.08 -44.13 5.87
N MET A 948 7.28 -43.41 4.77
CA MET A 948 8.53 -43.30 4.05
C MET A 948 8.84 -41.84 3.76
N GLY A 949 10.12 -41.51 3.65
CA GLY A 949 10.56 -40.16 3.37
C GLY A 949 11.74 -40.13 2.41
N LEU A 950 11.84 -39.03 1.68
CA LEU A 950 13.06 -38.61 1.00
C LEU A 950 13.69 -37.48 1.81
N GLY A 951 15.01 -37.40 1.80
CA GLY A 951 15.73 -36.32 2.45
C GLY A 951 17.14 -36.17 1.92
N LEU A 952 17.75 -35.03 2.22
CA LEU A 952 19.13 -34.73 1.89
C LEU A 952 19.97 -34.99 3.14
N LEU A 953 20.94 -35.89 3.04
CA LEU A 953 21.78 -36.31 4.16
C LEU A 953 23.27 -36.35 3.78
N LYS A 954 24.13 -35.84 4.67
CA LYS A 954 25.58 -35.98 4.55
C LYS A 954 25.96 -37.47 4.45
N ASN A 955 26.67 -37.83 3.40
CA ASN A 955 27.12 -39.22 3.12
C ASN A 955 25.99 -40.28 3.10
N GLY A 956 24.76 -39.92 2.74
CA GLY A 956 23.62 -40.85 2.88
C GLY A 956 23.80 -42.21 2.20
N ALA A 957 24.40 -42.24 0.99
CA ALA A 957 24.57 -43.48 0.23
C ALA A 957 25.50 -44.51 0.90
N SER A 958 26.53 -44.08 1.63
CA SER A 958 27.44 -44.99 2.36
C SER A 958 26.91 -45.42 3.73
N ARG A 959 25.76 -44.86 4.15
CA ARG A 959 25.16 -45.02 5.47
C ARG A 959 23.83 -45.79 5.43
N ILE A 960 23.51 -46.42 4.30
CA ILE A 960 22.31 -47.26 4.19
C ILE A 960 22.35 -48.37 5.26
N GLY A 961 21.25 -48.50 6.01
CA GLY A 961 21.10 -49.40 7.15
C GLY A 961 21.40 -48.77 8.51
N GLU A 962 22.03 -47.59 8.55
CA GLU A 962 22.27 -46.85 9.80
C GLU A 962 20.96 -46.22 10.33
N ARG A 963 20.85 -46.13 11.66
CA ARG A 963 19.76 -45.45 12.35
C ARG A 963 20.17 -44.05 12.80
N ILE A 964 19.29 -43.08 12.61
CA ILE A 964 19.47 -41.68 12.98
C ILE A 964 18.17 -41.12 13.57
N ARG A 965 18.20 -39.98 14.25
CA ARG A 965 16.99 -39.29 14.72
C ARG A 965 16.52 -38.27 13.70
N ALA A 966 15.22 -38.27 13.40
CA ALA A 966 14.52 -37.21 12.69
C ALA A 966 13.85 -36.30 13.73
N VAL A 967 14.40 -35.10 13.93
CA VAL A 967 14.00 -34.14 14.97
C VAL A 967 13.28 -32.95 14.35
N ASP A 968 12.13 -32.62 14.92
CA ASP A 968 11.24 -31.53 14.51
C ASP A 968 10.89 -30.68 15.73
N PRO A 969 11.75 -29.71 16.09
CA PRO A 969 11.63 -28.97 17.33
C PRO A 969 10.38 -28.07 17.37
N VAL A 970 9.84 -27.69 16.20
CA VAL A 970 8.64 -26.84 16.11
C VAL A 970 7.38 -27.62 16.50
N ARG A 971 7.33 -28.91 16.16
CA ARG A 971 6.15 -29.77 16.38
C ARG A 971 6.40 -30.84 17.45
N ASN A 972 7.47 -30.69 18.25
CA ASN A 972 7.93 -31.62 19.28
C ASN A 972 8.04 -33.07 18.79
N GLY A 973 8.57 -33.27 17.58
CA GLY A 973 8.83 -34.59 16.99
C GLY A 973 10.29 -35.01 17.21
N ASP A 974 10.51 -36.25 17.62
CA ASP A 974 11.83 -36.85 17.74
C ASP A 974 11.68 -38.37 17.64
N ILE A 975 12.01 -38.91 16.47
CA ILE A 975 11.81 -40.34 16.18
C ILE A 975 13.05 -40.92 15.51
N GLU A 976 13.30 -42.21 15.74
CA GLU A 976 14.36 -42.93 15.05
C GLU A 976 13.91 -43.36 13.65
N VAL A 977 14.78 -43.14 12.67
CA VAL A 977 14.60 -43.53 11.27
C VAL A 977 15.80 -44.33 10.80
N GLU A 978 15.57 -45.27 9.89
CA GLU A 978 16.60 -46.05 9.21
C GLU A 978 16.85 -45.46 7.82
N ILE A 979 18.12 -45.23 7.49
CA ILE A 979 18.55 -44.77 6.17
C ILE A 979 18.44 -45.94 5.18
N CYS A 980 17.82 -45.73 4.03
CA CYS A 980 17.58 -46.76 3.03
C CYS A 980 17.67 -46.22 1.59
N SER A 981 17.49 -47.10 0.60
CA SER A 981 17.39 -46.69 -0.80
C SER A 981 16.30 -45.63 -0.99
N PRO A 982 16.52 -44.58 -1.80
CA PRO A 982 15.47 -43.61 -2.12
C PRO A 982 14.38 -44.24 -3.00
N VAL A 983 14.62 -45.39 -3.63
CA VAL A 983 13.65 -46.14 -4.42
C VAL A 983 13.12 -47.30 -3.57
N PHE A 984 11.87 -47.19 -3.12
CA PHE A 984 11.23 -48.12 -2.19
C PHE A 984 10.43 -49.23 -2.90
N VAL A 985 9.87 -48.94 -4.08
CA VAL A 985 9.02 -49.87 -4.84
C VAL A 985 9.58 -50.10 -6.24
N ASP A 986 9.71 -51.37 -6.64
CA ASP A 986 10.19 -51.82 -7.96
C ASP A 986 11.51 -51.12 -8.37
N PRO A 987 12.60 -51.26 -7.59
CA PRO A 987 13.86 -50.58 -7.89
C PRO A 987 14.45 -50.95 -9.25
N GLU A 988 14.13 -52.13 -9.78
CA GLU A 988 14.51 -52.61 -11.11
C GLU A 988 13.69 -51.98 -12.25
N GLY A 989 12.57 -51.31 -11.94
CA GLY A 989 11.73 -50.61 -12.93
C GLY A 989 10.95 -51.54 -13.86
N THR A 990 10.71 -52.79 -13.45
CA THR A 990 10.08 -53.81 -14.30
C THR A 990 8.66 -53.42 -14.72
N ARG A 991 7.94 -52.68 -13.89
CA ARG A 991 6.53 -52.28 -14.12
C ARG A 991 6.37 -51.19 -15.18
N LEU A 992 7.45 -50.51 -15.58
CA LEU A 992 7.43 -49.49 -16.64
C LEU A 992 7.44 -50.10 -18.06
N HIS A 993 8.02 -51.29 -18.20
CA HIS A 993 8.39 -51.88 -19.49
C HIS A 993 7.40 -52.94 -20.03
N VAL A 994 6.28 -53.15 -19.32
CA VAL A 994 5.20 -54.09 -19.67
C VAL A 994 4.18 -53.54 -20.67
#